data_AF-A0A3B9LNY4-F1
#
_entry.id   AF-A0A3B9LNY4-F1
#
_cell.length_a   1.000
_cell.length_b   1.000
_cell.length_c   1.000
_cell.angle_alpha   90.00
_cell.angle_beta   90.00
_cell.angle_gamma   90.00
#
_symmetry.space_group_name_H-M   'P 1'
#
loop_
_entity.id
_entity.type
_entity.pdbx_description
1 polymer ?
#
loop_
_entity_poly.entity_id
_entity_poly.type
_entity_poly.pdbx_seq_one_letter_code
_entity_poly.pdbx_strand_id
1 'polypeptide(L)'
;MDITHSEQRRSFCFHIIQKFHRRDLSCRLLSLLLSYTLLLQFIPHVASFSNADTPNPWGITVANYTDPAARLSHATAAPFRNGFSASARAVVEPETLTDAVVSRHKPTLNGGRIEGSLRVLEGESFAINGSTEIAGDLYLVGKPAIQTGATASYGEIVDDGGAATPANYTITLGNNVNLPGRIHTHADAMNLPADFPASVPASSGTRALTVRAQADVNALSAPADWQTVRDLNIKGSGLTIDLPPGNFGTLTVNGNNQVNFSAGTYNFANTFSLDGGATLQATGLVTINVGQNLTINSGALTPGSYTAPGDVHLNVLGPVLNINSSSQVSGLVRAYNGTVTLGGTAQVRGQVIANSISLNGGKVIGAVWPARSANGITVFGPRRFDRTIDRTTGRPNQYLDQFSIPTGTTSPYTLHIQNGAPDGSNRVSSAIVKLNGINLLTPTDLNQNVNALDRTISLEAGNQLDVSVASVPGSYLIINIAGTAPPNDTTPPLLTITAPLDQSTTTASSISVSGTASDVGEGSAGVAHVYVNDVEATYDAGNGSWSLSNLLLNPGANQISVRAVDHAANQTTSIITVTRAAPENHAPTVDAGPDQTMTLPQAAKLHGTAGDDGQPQGSSLTTTWAMVGGPGTVAFANVAALDTTASFSKPGTYLIRLT
;
A
#
# COMPACT_ATOMS: atom_id res chain seq x y z
N MET A 1 16.47 74.35 8.87
CA MET A 1 15.36 74.67 9.77
C MET A 1 14.07 74.04 9.23
N ASP A 2 13.54 72.94 9.78
CA ASP A 2 14.13 71.98 10.73
C ASP A 2 13.55 70.55 10.59
N ILE A 3 14.45 69.57 10.73
CA ILE A 3 14.35 68.31 11.48
C ILE A 3 12.97 67.64 11.65
N THR A 4 12.79 66.44 11.07
CA THR A 4 12.71 65.17 11.85
C THR A 4 12.89 63.90 10.96
N HIS A 5 13.33 62.80 11.60
CA HIS A 5 13.60 61.45 11.04
C HIS A 5 12.31 60.62 10.82
N SER A 6 12.25 59.43 10.18
CA SER A 6 13.20 58.49 9.53
C SER A 6 12.45 57.68 8.43
N GLU A 7 13.01 57.30 7.27
CA GLU A 7 13.88 56.12 6.99
C GLU A 7 13.26 54.76 7.45
N GLN A 8 13.17 53.66 6.68
CA GLN A 8 13.80 53.11 5.44
C GLN A 8 12.83 52.12 4.70
N ARG A 9 13.00 51.59 3.45
CA ARG A 9 13.94 51.73 2.31
C ARG A 9 13.37 51.11 0.99
N ARG A 10 14.08 51.35 -0.13
CA ARG A 10 14.16 50.62 -1.43
C ARG A 10 13.33 51.16 -2.62
N SER A 11 14.01 51.73 -3.63
CA SER A 11 14.26 51.07 -4.94
C SER A 11 15.11 51.96 -5.90
N PHE A 12 15.48 51.42 -7.06
CA PHE A 12 16.05 52.04 -8.30
C PHE A 12 17.48 52.63 -8.33
N CYS A 13 18.27 52.15 -9.32
CA CYS A 13 19.23 52.85 -10.23
C CYS A 13 20.21 51.83 -10.86
N PHE A 14 20.76 51.97 -12.08
CA PHE A 14 20.36 52.70 -13.29
C PHE A 14 21.08 52.11 -14.56
N HIS A 15 20.88 52.68 -15.75
CA HIS A 15 21.50 52.30 -17.04
C HIS A 15 23.01 52.57 -17.19
N ILE A 16 23.67 51.92 -18.18
CA ILE A 16 24.39 52.58 -19.31
C ILE A 16 24.82 51.55 -20.41
N ILE A 17 25.11 51.99 -21.64
CA ILE A 17 25.16 51.19 -22.89
C ILE A 17 26.41 51.44 -23.75
N GLN A 18 27.06 50.36 -24.24
CA GLN A 18 28.08 50.28 -25.32
C GLN A 18 29.39 51.09 -25.12
N LYS A 19 30.53 50.88 -25.80
CA LYS A 19 31.05 50.04 -26.94
C LYS A 19 32.56 49.79 -26.61
N PHE A 20 33.44 48.99 -27.25
CA PHE A 20 33.66 48.19 -28.48
C PHE A 20 34.79 47.16 -28.08
N HIS A 21 35.13 46.01 -28.72
CA HIS A 21 34.66 45.20 -29.86
C HIS A 21 35.23 43.74 -29.74
N ARG A 22 34.85 42.82 -30.64
CA ARG A 22 35.41 41.48 -30.99
C ARG A 22 36.46 40.79 -30.07
N ARG A 23 36.05 39.68 -29.42
CA ARG A 23 36.57 38.31 -29.70
C ARG A 23 35.67 37.21 -29.09
N ASP A 24 35.94 35.96 -29.51
CA ASP A 24 35.62 34.68 -28.86
C ASP A 24 34.16 34.26 -28.58
N LEU A 25 33.45 33.85 -29.65
CA LEU A 25 32.47 32.75 -29.55
C LEU A 25 33.17 31.41 -29.86
N SER A 26 33.75 30.74 -28.84
CA SER A 26 34.26 29.34 -28.95
C SER A 26 34.45 28.64 -27.59
N CYS A 27 33.55 28.87 -26.62
CA CYS A 27 33.68 28.33 -25.25
C CYS A 27 32.50 27.44 -24.79
N ARG A 28 32.22 26.34 -25.51
CA ARG A 28 31.38 25.21 -25.03
C ARG A 28 31.78 23.84 -25.60
N LEU A 29 33.08 23.59 -25.81
CA LEU A 29 33.56 22.33 -26.41
C LEU A 29 34.94 21.85 -25.90
N LEU A 30 35.41 22.33 -24.75
CA LEU A 30 36.73 21.97 -24.19
C LEU A 30 36.74 21.89 -22.65
N SER A 31 35.88 21.03 -22.09
CA SER A 31 35.85 20.74 -20.64
C SER A 31 35.47 19.29 -20.32
N LEU A 32 35.73 18.36 -21.26
CA LEU A 32 35.26 16.96 -21.20
C LEU A 32 36.34 15.98 -21.70
N LEU A 33 37.61 16.33 -21.46
CA LEU A 33 38.78 15.58 -21.95
C LEU A 33 39.95 15.57 -20.94
N LEU A 34 39.67 15.77 -19.65
CA LEU A 34 40.66 15.85 -18.58
C LEU A 34 40.23 15.05 -17.34
N SER A 35 39.94 13.76 -17.53
CA SER A 35 39.46 12.86 -16.45
C SER A 35 39.88 11.40 -16.60
N TYR A 36 40.68 11.03 -17.62
CA TYR A 36 40.85 9.63 -18.05
C TYR A 36 42.30 9.11 -18.00
N THR A 37 43.20 9.81 -17.30
CA THR A 37 44.66 9.55 -17.36
C THR A 37 45.39 9.55 -16.01
N LEU A 38 44.70 9.31 -14.88
CA LEU A 38 45.39 9.19 -13.58
C LEU A 38 44.73 8.27 -12.54
N LEU A 39 44.58 6.97 -12.84
CA LEU A 39 44.52 5.94 -11.79
C LEU A 39 45.01 4.57 -12.30
N LEU A 40 46.33 4.41 -12.43
CA LEU A 40 46.94 3.18 -12.98
C LEU A 40 48.29 2.84 -12.31
N GLN A 41 48.33 2.80 -10.99
CA GLN A 41 49.42 2.22 -10.21
C GLN A 41 48.89 1.51 -8.95
N PHE A 42 48.94 0.18 -8.95
CA PHE A 42 49.34 -0.72 -7.85
C PHE A 42 48.91 -2.16 -8.17
N ILE A 43 49.85 -2.98 -8.66
CA ILE A 43 49.68 -4.43 -8.85
C ILE A 43 50.96 -5.13 -8.37
N PRO A 44 50.92 -5.98 -7.33
CA PRO A 44 52.01 -6.90 -7.02
C PRO A 44 51.96 -8.13 -7.95
N HIS A 45 53.12 -8.59 -8.44
CA HIS A 45 53.24 -9.83 -9.22
C HIS A 45 53.33 -11.07 -8.31
N VAL A 46 52.70 -12.18 -8.71
CA VAL A 46 53.22 -13.54 -8.43
C VAL A 46 53.01 -14.45 -9.65
N ALA A 47 54.08 -15.16 -10.01
CA ALA A 47 54.26 -16.33 -10.89
C ALA A 47 53.16 -16.80 -11.87
N SER A 48 53.59 -17.02 -13.12
CA SER A 48 52.95 -17.88 -14.11
C SER A 48 53.50 -19.32 -14.05
N PHE A 49 52.68 -20.31 -14.41
CA PHE A 49 53.15 -21.61 -14.94
C PHE A 49 52.17 -22.17 -15.99
N SER A 50 52.68 -23.06 -16.84
CA SER A 50 52.04 -23.55 -18.06
C SER A 50 51.17 -24.79 -17.86
N ASN A 51 50.04 -24.88 -18.57
CA ASN A 51 49.30 -26.13 -18.74
C ASN A 51 49.65 -26.80 -20.08
N ALA A 52 49.83 -28.12 -20.04
CA ALA A 52 49.89 -29.01 -21.19
C ALA A 52 49.12 -30.30 -20.88
N ASP A 53 48.68 -30.96 -21.94
CA ASP A 53 47.80 -32.14 -22.05
C ASP A 53 47.79 -33.18 -20.90
N THR A 54 46.59 -33.72 -20.61
CA THR A 54 46.32 -35.18 -20.53
C THR A 54 44.79 -35.46 -20.53
N PRO A 55 44.31 -36.68 -20.89
CA PRO A 55 42.99 -36.82 -21.53
C PRO A 55 41.85 -37.47 -20.71
N ASN A 56 40.65 -37.33 -21.27
CA ASN A 56 39.36 -37.90 -20.84
C ASN A 56 39.32 -39.46 -20.79
N PRO A 57 38.98 -40.08 -19.65
CA PRO A 57 38.56 -41.47 -19.56
C PRO A 57 37.02 -41.62 -19.47
N TRP A 58 36.38 -42.23 -20.47
CA TRP A 58 35.16 -43.08 -20.37
C TRP A 58 34.75 -43.50 -21.80
N GLY A 59 35.20 -44.68 -22.24
CA GLY A 59 34.86 -45.23 -23.56
C GLY A 59 34.09 -46.54 -23.45
N ILE A 60 33.04 -46.69 -24.26
CA ILE A 60 32.36 -47.99 -24.51
C ILE A 60 32.20 -48.16 -26.03
N THR A 61 32.50 -49.36 -26.51
CA THR A 61 32.60 -49.72 -27.93
C THR A 61 31.24 -50.08 -28.52
N VAL A 62 31.01 -49.71 -29.79
CA VAL A 62 29.82 -50.12 -30.57
C VAL A 62 30.06 -51.49 -31.21
N ALA A 63 29.06 -52.38 -31.14
CA ALA A 63 29.03 -53.65 -31.87
C ALA A 63 27.82 -53.70 -32.80
N ASN A 64 28.00 -54.25 -34.01
CA ASN A 64 26.94 -54.36 -35.01
C ASN A 64 26.20 -55.70 -34.90
N TYR A 65 24.88 -55.70 -35.09
CA TYR A 65 24.11 -56.88 -35.50
C TYR A 65 22.88 -56.48 -36.32
N THR A 66 22.33 -57.42 -37.08
CA THR A 66 21.28 -57.20 -38.09
C THR A 66 20.18 -58.26 -38.04
N ASP A 67 19.04 -57.96 -38.68
CA ASP A 67 17.95 -58.87 -39.07
C ASP A 67 16.90 -59.20 -37.95
N PRO A 68 15.71 -59.79 -38.23
CA PRO A 68 14.54 -58.92 -38.42
C PRO A 68 13.21 -59.38 -37.76
N ALA A 69 12.20 -58.51 -37.89
CA ALA A 69 10.75 -58.81 -37.97
C ALA A 69 10.01 -59.46 -36.78
N ALA A 70 9.37 -58.62 -35.95
CA ALA A 70 8.10 -58.94 -35.26
C ALA A 70 7.22 -57.67 -35.15
N ARG A 71 5.90 -57.82 -34.99
CA ARG A 71 4.92 -56.71 -34.94
C ARG A 71 4.47 -56.41 -33.51
N LEU A 72 4.29 -55.12 -33.14
CA LEU A 72 2.97 -54.51 -32.84
C LEU A 72 3.01 -53.12 -32.16
N SER A 73 2.37 -52.14 -32.82
CA SER A 73 1.67 -50.97 -32.24
C SER A 73 2.47 -49.79 -31.61
N HIS A 74 1.81 -48.63 -31.58
CA HIS A 74 2.14 -47.37 -30.89
C HIS A 74 3.45 -46.65 -31.28
N ALA A 75 3.34 -45.69 -32.20
CA ALA A 75 4.43 -44.81 -32.63
C ALA A 75 4.54 -43.54 -31.76
N THR A 76 5.46 -43.54 -30.80
CA THR A 76 5.94 -42.30 -30.15
C THR A 76 7.06 -41.68 -31.00
N ALA A 77 6.89 -40.45 -31.47
CA ALA A 77 7.91 -39.74 -32.25
C ALA A 77 8.40 -38.49 -31.50
N ALA A 78 9.65 -38.53 -31.05
CA ALA A 78 10.41 -37.37 -30.56
C ALA A 78 11.56 -37.05 -31.53
N PRO A 79 12.03 -35.79 -31.64
CA PRO A 79 12.44 -35.26 -32.93
C PRO A 79 13.93 -35.42 -33.28
N PHE A 80 14.19 -35.53 -34.58
CA PHE A 80 15.50 -35.18 -35.15
C PHE A 80 15.77 -33.68 -34.92
N ARG A 81 16.94 -33.36 -34.33
CA ARG A 81 17.40 -31.97 -34.24
C ARG A 81 17.85 -31.48 -35.62
N ASN A 82 17.36 -30.31 -36.01
CA ASN A 82 18.05 -29.45 -36.97
C ASN A 82 18.09 -28.02 -36.44
N GLY A 83 19.23 -27.36 -36.56
CA GLY A 83 19.56 -26.17 -35.77
C GLY A 83 19.02 -24.86 -36.33
N PHE A 84 17.75 -24.54 -36.07
CA PHE A 84 17.26 -23.16 -36.10
C PHE A 84 16.51 -22.83 -34.81
N SER A 85 17.06 -21.91 -34.03
CA SER A 85 16.38 -21.33 -32.86
C SER A 85 15.34 -20.31 -33.32
N ALA A 86 14.24 -20.82 -33.90
CA ALA A 86 13.00 -20.08 -33.87
C ALA A 86 12.61 -19.92 -32.40
N SER A 87 12.84 -18.73 -31.84
CA SER A 87 12.19 -18.37 -30.58
C SER A 87 10.69 -18.52 -30.79
N ALA A 88 10.05 -19.34 -29.97
CA ALA A 88 8.61 -19.46 -29.98
C ALA A 88 8.06 -18.07 -29.62
N ARG A 89 7.63 -17.31 -30.64
CA ARG A 89 6.94 -16.04 -30.46
C ARG A 89 5.74 -16.37 -29.59
N ALA A 90 5.77 -15.91 -28.33
CA ALA A 90 4.67 -16.13 -27.42
C ALA A 90 3.39 -15.70 -28.12
N VAL A 91 2.41 -16.61 -28.19
CA VAL A 91 1.05 -16.22 -28.53
C VAL A 91 0.62 -15.36 -27.37
N VAL A 92 0.65 -14.04 -27.58
CA VAL A 92 -0.02 -13.10 -26.71
C VAL A 92 -1.50 -13.34 -26.94
N GLU A 93 -2.07 -14.23 -26.13
CA GLU A 93 -3.51 -14.27 -25.92
C GLU A 93 -3.98 -12.84 -25.66
N PRO A 94 -5.03 -12.35 -26.33
CA PRO A 94 -5.51 -10.99 -26.10
C PRO A 94 -5.90 -10.86 -24.63
N GLU A 95 -5.32 -9.88 -23.92
CA GLU A 95 -5.48 -9.73 -22.48
C GLU A 95 -6.97 -9.76 -22.10
N THR A 96 -7.33 -10.74 -21.26
CA THR A 96 -8.72 -11.06 -20.95
C THR A 96 -9.41 -9.86 -20.33
N LEU A 97 -10.53 -9.44 -20.94
CA LEU A 97 -11.30 -8.27 -20.51
C LEU A 97 -11.66 -8.36 -19.02
N THR A 98 -11.00 -7.53 -18.21
CA THR A 98 -11.31 -7.38 -16.79
C THR A 98 -12.73 -6.83 -16.64
N ASP A 99 -13.59 -7.54 -15.91
CA ASP A 99 -14.97 -7.10 -15.66
C ASP A 99 -14.99 -5.70 -15.05
N ALA A 100 -15.48 -4.71 -15.80
CA ALA A 100 -15.56 -3.32 -15.36
C ALA A 100 -16.62 -3.14 -14.27
N VAL A 101 -17.67 -3.97 -14.33
CA VAL A 101 -18.71 -4.05 -13.31
C VAL A 101 -19.00 -5.50 -12.96
N VAL A 102 -19.01 -5.79 -11.67
CA VAL A 102 -19.48 -7.06 -11.09
C VAL A 102 -20.66 -6.74 -10.18
N SER A 103 -21.85 -7.16 -10.60
CA SER A 103 -23.09 -7.02 -9.84
C SER A 103 -23.42 -8.37 -9.21
N ARG A 104 -23.62 -8.45 -7.89
CA ARG A 104 -24.05 -9.71 -7.25
C ARG A 104 -25.46 -10.07 -7.69
N HIS A 105 -26.41 -9.19 -7.34
CA HIS A 105 -27.82 -9.23 -7.71
C HIS A 105 -28.09 -8.50 -9.03
N LYS A 106 -29.36 -8.51 -9.47
CA LYS A 106 -29.81 -7.79 -10.67
C LYS A 106 -29.37 -6.32 -10.70
N PRO A 107 -28.79 -5.85 -11.82
CA PRO A 107 -28.55 -4.43 -12.05
C PRO A 107 -29.83 -3.70 -12.46
N THR A 108 -29.90 -2.40 -12.19
CA THR A 108 -30.92 -1.48 -12.71
C THR A 108 -30.29 -0.61 -13.79
N LEU A 109 -30.66 -0.82 -15.06
CA LEU A 109 -29.97 -0.25 -16.21
C LEU A 109 -30.91 0.66 -17.01
N ASN A 110 -31.03 1.92 -16.57
CA ASN A 110 -31.98 2.92 -17.08
C ASN A 110 -31.31 4.00 -17.96
N GLY A 111 -30.02 3.86 -18.26
CA GLY A 111 -29.23 4.75 -19.11
C GLY A 111 -27.81 4.88 -18.58
N GLY A 112 -26.85 5.17 -19.46
CA GLY A 112 -25.42 5.30 -19.10
C GLY A 112 -24.53 4.38 -19.92
N ARG A 113 -23.26 4.21 -19.52
CA ARG A 113 -22.28 3.40 -20.27
C ARG A 113 -21.34 2.61 -19.36
N ILE A 114 -21.08 1.36 -19.71
CA ILE A 114 -19.98 0.54 -19.19
C ILE A 114 -18.95 0.37 -20.31
N GLU A 115 -17.73 0.91 -20.14
CA GLU A 115 -16.61 0.67 -21.05
C GLU A 115 -15.80 -0.54 -20.56
N GLY A 116 -16.23 -1.73 -20.96
CA GLY A 116 -15.72 -3.02 -20.49
C GLY A 116 -16.88 -4.00 -20.29
N SER A 117 -16.60 -5.15 -19.68
CA SER A 117 -17.58 -6.21 -19.45
C SER A 117 -18.41 -6.01 -18.17
N LEU A 118 -19.63 -6.55 -18.17
CA LEU A 118 -20.52 -6.64 -17.00
C LEU A 118 -20.73 -8.10 -16.61
N ARG A 119 -20.40 -8.48 -15.38
CA ARG A 119 -20.74 -9.78 -14.79
C ARG A 119 -21.90 -9.66 -13.81
N VAL A 120 -22.86 -10.60 -13.88
CA VAL A 120 -23.94 -10.73 -12.91
C VAL A 120 -23.88 -12.12 -12.27
N LEU A 121 -23.70 -12.17 -10.94
CA LEU A 121 -23.36 -13.42 -10.22
C LEU A 121 -24.56 -14.23 -9.75
N GLU A 122 -25.74 -13.62 -9.64
CA GLU A 122 -27.00 -14.28 -9.29
C GLU A 122 -28.01 -14.14 -10.44
N GLY A 123 -28.61 -15.26 -10.85
CA GLY A 123 -29.54 -15.30 -11.98
C GLY A 123 -30.93 -14.78 -11.63
N GLU A 124 -31.04 -13.47 -11.50
CA GLU A 124 -32.28 -12.73 -11.33
C GLU A 124 -32.73 -12.07 -12.63
N SER A 125 -34.05 -11.97 -12.86
CA SER A 125 -34.57 -11.32 -14.07
C SER A 125 -34.35 -9.80 -14.03
N PHE A 126 -33.76 -9.25 -15.09
CA PHE A 126 -33.55 -7.81 -15.25
C PHE A 126 -33.67 -7.35 -16.71
N ALA A 127 -33.73 -6.04 -16.90
CA ALA A 127 -33.88 -5.44 -18.21
C ALA A 127 -32.84 -4.33 -18.45
N ILE A 128 -32.26 -4.31 -19.66
CA ILE A 128 -31.39 -3.25 -20.14
C ILE A 128 -32.26 -2.24 -20.89
N ASN A 129 -32.29 -0.99 -20.45
CA ASN A 129 -33.19 0.04 -20.95
C ASN A 129 -32.48 1.39 -21.15
N GLY A 130 -33.23 2.40 -21.60
CA GLY A 130 -32.85 3.82 -21.49
C GLY A 130 -31.61 4.25 -22.26
N SER A 131 -31.25 3.52 -23.33
CA SER A 131 -29.98 3.71 -24.05
C SER A 131 -28.73 3.40 -23.22
N THR A 132 -28.80 2.43 -22.29
CA THR A 132 -27.61 1.90 -21.63
C THR A 132 -26.71 1.19 -22.64
N GLU A 133 -25.44 1.59 -22.72
CA GLU A 133 -24.40 0.93 -23.51
C GLU A 133 -23.51 0.04 -22.64
N ILE A 134 -23.14 -1.15 -23.13
CA ILE A 134 -22.07 -1.99 -22.56
C ILE A 134 -21.10 -2.27 -23.71
N ALA A 135 -19.85 -1.83 -23.60
CA ALA A 135 -18.90 -1.86 -24.71
C ALA A 135 -18.08 -3.17 -24.80
N GLY A 136 -18.06 -3.95 -23.71
CA GLY A 136 -17.55 -5.32 -23.65
C GLY A 136 -18.68 -6.34 -23.54
N ASP A 137 -18.37 -7.50 -22.96
CA ASP A 137 -19.28 -8.65 -22.92
C ASP A 137 -20.19 -8.65 -21.68
N LEU A 138 -21.26 -9.45 -21.71
CA LEU A 138 -22.20 -9.65 -20.61
C LEU A 138 -22.11 -11.08 -20.09
N TYR A 139 -21.58 -11.29 -18.88
CA TYR A 139 -21.43 -12.59 -18.23
C TYR A 139 -22.58 -12.90 -17.27
N LEU A 140 -23.23 -14.05 -17.48
CA LEU A 140 -24.44 -14.47 -16.77
C LEU A 140 -24.31 -15.93 -16.30
N VAL A 141 -24.60 -16.17 -15.01
CA VAL A 141 -24.65 -17.53 -14.43
C VAL A 141 -25.90 -18.30 -14.89
N GLY A 142 -25.80 -19.62 -15.06
CA GLY A 142 -26.97 -20.40 -15.45
C GLY A 142 -27.47 -20.10 -16.87
N LYS A 143 -28.74 -20.42 -17.13
CA LYS A 143 -29.36 -20.41 -18.47
C LYS A 143 -30.52 -19.41 -18.58
N PRO A 144 -30.25 -18.11 -18.73
CA PRO A 144 -31.29 -17.10 -18.91
C PRO A 144 -32.07 -17.26 -20.21
N ALA A 145 -33.34 -16.89 -20.18
CA ALA A 145 -34.10 -16.59 -21.40
C ALA A 145 -33.74 -15.17 -21.87
N ILE A 146 -33.13 -15.03 -23.05
CA ILE A 146 -32.87 -13.71 -23.67
C ILE A 146 -34.12 -13.27 -24.44
N GLN A 147 -34.65 -12.09 -24.13
CA GLN A 147 -35.79 -11.47 -24.82
C GLN A 147 -35.37 -10.12 -25.41
N THR A 148 -35.76 -9.85 -26.66
CA THR A 148 -35.39 -8.62 -27.37
C THR A 148 -36.58 -7.75 -27.74
N GLY A 149 -36.40 -6.44 -27.59
CA GLY A 149 -37.20 -5.43 -28.28
C GLY A 149 -36.94 -5.45 -29.79
N ALA A 150 -37.85 -4.85 -30.57
CA ALA A 150 -37.88 -4.94 -32.03
C ALA A 150 -36.65 -4.35 -32.75
N THR A 151 -35.84 -3.56 -32.05
CA THR A 151 -34.61 -2.94 -32.55
C THR A 151 -33.40 -3.18 -31.64
N ALA A 152 -33.44 -4.22 -30.81
CA ALA A 152 -32.31 -4.60 -29.97
C ALA A 152 -31.30 -5.48 -30.74
N SER A 153 -30.01 -5.27 -30.51
CA SER A 153 -28.91 -6.07 -31.08
C SER A 153 -27.89 -6.45 -30.01
N TYR A 154 -27.30 -7.64 -30.18
CA TYR A 154 -26.21 -8.17 -29.37
C TYR A 154 -25.27 -9.02 -30.24
N GLY A 155 -24.08 -9.38 -29.72
CA GLY A 155 -23.18 -10.33 -30.37
C GLY A 155 -23.71 -11.77 -30.39
N GLU A 156 -22.81 -12.76 -30.45
CA GLU A 156 -23.21 -14.16 -30.27
C GLU A 156 -23.48 -14.48 -28.78
N ILE A 157 -24.32 -15.50 -28.53
CA ILE A 157 -24.44 -16.12 -27.20
C ILE A 157 -23.37 -17.20 -27.10
N VAL A 158 -22.56 -17.13 -26.05
CA VAL A 158 -21.56 -18.14 -25.70
C VAL A 158 -22.08 -18.97 -24.53
N ASP A 159 -21.76 -20.26 -24.57
CA ASP A 159 -21.97 -21.19 -23.46
C ASP A 159 -20.58 -21.49 -22.87
N ASP A 160 -20.31 -20.96 -21.67
CA ASP A 160 -19.01 -21.09 -21.00
C ASP A 160 -18.81 -22.48 -20.36
N GLY A 161 -19.85 -23.34 -20.38
CA GLY A 161 -19.78 -24.73 -19.89
C GLY A 161 -19.85 -24.91 -18.37
N GLY A 162 -20.05 -23.84 -17.60
CA GLY A 162 -20.22 -23.88 -16.14
C GLY A 162 -21.60 -24.35 -15.69
N ALA A 163 -22.07 -23.84 -14.55
CA ALA A 163 -23.30 -24.32 -13.92
C ALA A 163 -24.57 -23.99 -14.73
N ALA A 164 -25.38 -25.00 -15.05
CA ALA A 164 -26.62 -24.89 -15.83
C ALA A 164 -27.80 -24.20 -15.09
N THR A 165 -27.65 -23.94 -13.79
CA THR A 165 -28.69 -23.35 -12.93
C THR A 165 -28.21 -22.02 -12.33
N PRO A 166 -29.10 -21.02 -12.17
CA PRO A 166 -30.54 -21.04 -12.41
C PRO A 166 -30.92 -20.93 -13.90
N ALA A 167 -32.08 -21.44 -14.28
CA ALA A 167 -32.58 -21.44 -15.66
C ALA A 167 -33.98 -20.79 -15.81
N ASN A 168 -34.47 -20.18 -14.74
CA ASN A 168 -35.85 -19.69 -14.57
C ASN A 168 -35.92 -18.15 -14.48
N TYR A 169 -35.05 -17.47 -15.21
CA TYR A 169 -34.95 -16.01 -15.22
C TYR A 169 -34.71 -15.45 -16.63
N THR A 170 -35.03 -14.17 -16.81
CA THR A 170 -35.09 -13.52 -18.13
C THR A 170 -34.22 -12.27 -18.17
N ILE A 171 -33.42 -12.12 -19.23
CA ILE A 171 -32.78 -10.84 -19.57
C ILE A 171 -33.54 -10.19 -20.72
N THR A 172 -34.13 -9.03 -20.47
CA THR A 172 -34.86 -8.26 -21.49
C THR A 172 -33.98 -7.13 -22.03
N LEU A 173 -33.60 -7.19 -23.30
CA LEU A 173 -32.94 -6.11 -24.02
C LEU A 173 -34.02 -5.19 -24.60
N GLY A 174 -34.13 -3.97 -24.08
CA GLY A 174 -35.11 -2.98 -24.53
C GLY A 174 -34.89 -2.49 -25.96
N ASN A 175 -35.87 -1.80 -26.53
CA ASN A 175 -35.75 -1.22 -27.88
C ASN A 175 -34.53 -0.30 -28.00
N ASN A 176 -33.76 -0.44 -29.07
CA ASN A 176 -32.52 0.28 -29.37
C ASN A 176 -31.35 0.02 -28.41
N VAL A 177 -31.40 -1.03 -27.57
CA VAL A 177 -30.20 -1.53 -26.88
C VAL A 177 -29.28 -2.19 -27.90
N ASN A 178 -28.01 -1.78 -27.93
CA ASN A 178 -26.97 -2.40 -28.74
C ASN A 178 -25.82 -2.86 -27.84
N LEU A 179 -25.61 -4.17 -27.75
CA LEU A 179 -24.47 -4.78 -27.08
C LEU A 179 -23.44 -5.22 -28.15
N PRO A 180 -22.38 -4.44 -28.44
CA PRO A 180 -21.34 -4.87 -29.39
C PRO A 180 -20.57 -6.12 -28.93
N GLY A 181 -20.58 -6.45 -27.64
CA GLY A 181 -20.01 -7.68 -27.09
C GLY A 181 -20.96 -8.89 -27.12
N ARG A 182 -20.42 -10.02 -26.67
CA ARG A 182 -21.10 -11.31 -26.52
C ARG A 182 -21.98 -11.35 -25.28
N ILE A 183 -22.93 -12.30 -25.27
CA ILE A 183 -23.67 -12.67 -24.05
C ILE A 183 -23.20 -14.06 -23.63
N HIS A 184 -22.42 -14.14 -22.56
CA HIS A 184 -21.92 -15.37 -21.98
C HIS A 184 -22.94 -15.94 -21.00
N THR A 185 -23.24 -17.23 -21.15
CA THR A 185 -24.18 -18.01 -20.33
C THR A 185 -23.47 -19.21 -19.72
N HIS A 186 -23.98 -19.72 -18.60
CA HIS A 186 -23.25 -20.65 -17.72
C HIS A 186 -21.88 -20.12 -17.27
N ALA A 187 -21.70 -18.80 -17.19
CA ALA A 187 -20.43 -18.18 -16.82
C ALA A 187 -20.00 -18.62 -15.42
N ASP A 188 -18.71 -18.91 -15.26
CA ASP A 188 -18.17 -19.40 -14.00
C ASP A 188 -18.31 -18.40 -12.84
N ALA A 189 -18.47 -18.95 -11.63
CA ALA A 189 -18.64 -18.18 -10.41
C ALA A 189 -17.34 -17.44 -10.05
N MET A 190 -17.40 -16.11 -10.06
CA MET A 190 -16.27 -15.26 -9.65
C MET A 190 -16.16 -15.20 -8.13
N ASN A 191 -15.02 -15.60 -7.59
CA ASN A 191 -14.68 -15.32 -6.19
C ASN A 191 -14.45 -13.81 -6.01
N LEU A 192 -15.17 -13.20 -5.06
CA LEU A 192 -14.97 -11.79 -4.72
C LEU A 192 -13.65 -11.60 -3.97
N PRO A 193 -12.91 -10.47 -4.20
CA PRO A 193 -11.70 -10.16 -3.45
C PRO A 193 -11.89 -10.23 -1.92
N ALA A 194 -11.03 -11.01 -1.28
CA ALA A 194 -11.10 -11.34 0.15
C ALA A 194 -10.54 -10.25 1.08
N ASP A 195 -9.97 -9.18 0.54
CA ASP A 195 -9.49 -8.01 1.29
C ASP A 195 -10.62 -6.99 1.61
N PHE A 196 -11.85 -7.26 1.19
CA PHE A 196 -13.00 -6.43 1.56
C PHE A 196 -13.30 -6.57 3.07
N PRO A 197 -13.37 -5.47 3.83
CA PRO A 197 -13.51 -5.51 5.29
C PRO A 197 -14.87 -6.07 5.74
N ALA A 198 -14.85 -6.94 6.74
CA ALA A 198 -16.06 -7.45 7.39
C ALA A 198 -16.77 -6.41 8.28
N SER A 199 -16.04 -5.41 8.76
CA SER A 199 -16.55 -4.28 9.56
C SER A 199 -15.62 -3.07 9.44
N VAL A 200 -16.12 -1.87 9.75
CA VAL A 200 -15.30 -0.67 9.91
C VAL A 200 -15.05 -0.43 11.40
N PRO A 201 -13.79 -0.25 11.86
CA PRO A 201 -13.49 0.11 13.24
C PRO A 201 -14.23 1.37 13.70
N ALA A 202 -14.68 1.36 14.96
CA ALA A 202 -15.18 2.57 15.60
C ALA A 202 -14.07 3.62 15.73
N SER A 203 -14.46 4.90 15.72
CA SER A 203 -13.49 6.00 15.84
C SER A 203 -12.77 6.00 17.19
N SER A 204 -11.48 6.33 17.17
CA SER A 204 -10.69 6.64 18.37
C SER A 204 -11.07 8.00 18.98
N GLY A 205 -11.63 8.90 18.17
CA GLY A 205 -11.93 10.28 18.56
C GLY A 205 -13.28 10.49 19.25
N THR A 206 -13.39 11.61 19.95
CA THR A 206 -14.61 12.07 20.64
C THR A 206 -15.09 13.45 20.18
N ARG A 207 -14.22 14.24 19.54
CA ARG A 207 -14.45 15.63 19.14
C ARG A 207 -15.03 15.72 17.72
N ALA A 208 -16.11 16.48 17.53
CA ALA A 208 -16.53 16.92 16.20
C ALA A 208 -15.80 18.23 15.85
N LEU A 209 -15.02 18.22 14.76
CA LEU A 209 -14.31 19.38 14.22
C LEU A 209 -15.10 19.96 13.04
N THR A 210 -15.24 21.29 13.00
CA THR A 210 -15.80 22.02 11.85
C THR A 210 -14.79 23.02 11.34
N VAL A 211 -14.15 22.70 10.21
CA VAL A 211 -13.13 23.53 9.58
C VAL A 211 -13.79 24.60 8.69
N ARG A 212 -13.43 25.86 8.91
CA ARG A 212 -13.87 27.04 8.14
C ARG A 212 -12.69 27.80 7.53
N ALA A 213 -11.52 27.74 8.17
CA ALA A 213 -10.26 28.30 7.68
C ALA A 213 -9.09 27.34 7.99
N GLN A 214 -7.95 27.51 7.32
CA GLN A 214 -6.76 26.69 7.55
C GLN A 214 -6.27 26.73 9.01
N ALA A 215 -6.53 27.82 9.72
CA ALA A 215 -6.21 27.96 11.14
C ALA A 215 -6.89 26.90 12.04
N ASP A 216 -8.08 26.41 11.66
CA ASP A 216 -8.78 25.34 12.40
C ASP A 216 -8.08 23.98 12.26
N VAL A 217 -7.25 23.81 11.20
CA VAL A 217 -6.44 22.62 10.93
C VAL A 217 -5.05 22.77 11.55
N ASN A 218 -4.44 23.96 11.46
CA ASN A 218 -3.13 24.26 12.04
C ASN A 218 -3.10 24.14 13.58
N ALA A 219 -4.28 24.07 14.22
CA ALA A 219 -4.44 23.73 15.64
C ALA A 219 -4.29 22.22 15.95
N LEU A 220 -4.05 21.38 14.93
CA LEU A 220 -3.71 19.95 15.01
C LEU A 220 -2.25 19.78 14.56
N SER A 221 -1.31 20.21 15.40
CA SER A 221 0.10 20.32 15.03
C SER A 221 0.87 18.99 15.13
N ALA A 222 0.28 17.95 15.74
CA ALA A 222 0.84 16.60 15.80
C ALA A 222 -0.12 15.53 15.24
N PRO A 223 0.39 14.41 14.67
CA PRO A 223 -0.45 13.28 14.25
C PRO A 223 -1.36 12.71 15.36
N ALA A 224 -0.94 12.83 16.63
CA ALA A 224 -1.73 12.43 17.78
C ALA A 224 -3.01 13.28 17.97
N ASP A 225 -3.01 14.56 17.56
CA ASP A 225 -4.18 15.44 17.71
C ASP A 225 -5.37 14.96 16.87
N TRP A 226 -5.10 14.35 15.72
CA TRP A 226 -6.09 13.76 14.83
C TRP A 226 -6.82 12.56 15.45
N GLN A 227 -6.16 11.80 16.34
CA GLN A 227 -6.80 10.69 17.07
C GLN A 227 -7.91 11.15 18.02
N THR A 228 -7.98 12.44 18.35
CA THR A 228 -9.09 13.00 19.15
C THR A 228 -10.31 13.36 18.29
N VAL A 229 -10.16 13.50 16.97
CA VAL A 229 -11.20 13.92 16.04
C VAL A 229 -12.06 12.73 15.65
N ARG A 230 -13.34 12.76 16.01
CA ARG A 230 -14.34 11.81 15.52
C ARG A 230 -14.89 12.24 14.17
N ASP A 231 -15.50 13.43 14.11
CA ASP A 231 -16.26 13.87 12.94
C ASP A 231 -15.61 15.10 12.32
N LEU A 232 -15.27 15.04 11.03
CA LEU A 232 -14.62 16.13 10.29
C LEU A 232 -15.60 16.77 9.29
N ASN A 233 -15.91 18.06 9.53
CA ASN A 233 -16.89 18.81 8.75
C ASN A 233 -16.22 20.02 8.09
N ILE A 234 -15.86 19.92 6.81
CA ILE A 234 -15.15 20.96 6.08
C ILE A 234 -16.17 21.86 5.37
N LYS A 235 -16.25 23.13 5.82
CA LYS A 235 -17.21 24.15 5.38
C LYS A 235 -16.56 25.50 5.05
N GLY A 236 -15.23 25.51 4.87
CA GLY A 236 -14.49 26.64 4.33
C GLY A 236 -14.62 26.75 2.81
N SER A 237 -13.68 27.45 2.17
CA SER A 237 -13.59 27.52 0.71
C SER A 237 -12.12 27.54 0.29
N GLY A 238 -11.73 26.72 -0.70
CA GLY A 238 -10.36 26.64 -1.19
C GLY A 238 -9.35 26.11 -0.18
N LEU A 239 -9.79 25.37 0.84
CA LEU A 239 -8.90 24.75 1.84
C LEU A 239 -8.33 23.43 1.33
N THR A 240 -7.09 23.14 1.71
CA THR A 240 -6.43 21.85 1.50
C THR A 240 -6.06 21.26 2.84
N ILE A 241 -6.47 20.01 3.10
CA ILE A 241 -6.29 19.36 4.40
C ILE A 241 -5.63 18.00 4.20
N ASP A 242 -4.42 17.85 4.73
CA ASP A 242 -3.75 16.55 4.83
C ASP A 242 -4.34 15.78 6.01
N LEU A 243 -5.08 14.70 5.72
CA LEU A 243 -5.65 13.82 6.75
C LEU A 243 -4.73 12.61 6.93
N PRO A 244 -4.21 12.32 8.13
CA PRO A 244 -3.45 11.10 8.36
C PRO A 244 -4.38 9.85 8.40
N PRO A 245 -3.87 8.65 8.08
CA PRO A 245 -4.58 7.39 8.27
C PRO A 245 -5.10 7.23 9.70
N GLY A 246 -6.29 6.63 9.88
CA GLY A 246 -6.91 6.53 11.21
C GLY A 246 -8.39 6.14 11.23
N ASN A 247 -8.98 6.18 12.43
CA ASN A 247 -10.36 5.76 12.69
C ASN A 247 -11.24 6.96 13.06
N PHE A 248 -12.10 7.35 12.13
CA PHE A 248 -13.02 8.48 12.20
C PHE A 248 -14.49 8.02 12.23
N GLY A 249 -15.39 8.92 12.59
CA GLY A 249 -16.84 8.75 12.52
C GLY A 249 -17.36 9.19 11.16
N THR A 250 -17.78 10.46 11.06
CA THR A 250 -18.28 11.09 9.83
C THR A 250 -17.23 11.97 9.15
N LEU A 251 -17.12 11.89 7.81
CA LEU A 251 -16.44 12.89 6.99
C LEU A 251 -17.44 13.62 6.09
N THR A 252 -17.40 14.94 6.08
CA THR A 252 -18.21 15.79 5.19
C THR A 252 -17.33 16.88 4.61
N VAL A 253 -17.23 16.92 3.28
CA VAL A 253 -16.45 17.89 2.52
C VAL A 253 -17.38 18.58 1.51
N ASN A 254 -17.57 19.89 1.66
CA ASN A 254 -18.49 20.67 0.83
C ASN A 254 -17.75 21.78 0.09
N GLY A 255 -18.17 22.11 -1.14
CA GLY A 255 -17.54 23.17 -1.94
C GLY A 255 -16.18 22.76 -2.49
N ASN A 256 -15.47 23.68 -3.15
CA ASN A 256 -14.12 23.46 -3.72
C ASN A 256 -13.03 23.38 -2.62
N ASN A 257 -13.16 22.45 -1.67
CA ASN A 257 -12.15 22.10 -0.69
C ASN A 257 -11.53 20.74 -1.05
N GLN A 258 -10.24 20.57 -0.73
CA GLN A 258 -9.48 19.37 -1.01
C GLN A 258 -9.05 18.67 0.29
N VAL A 259 -9.14 17.33 0.31
CA VAL A 259 -8.56 16.49 1.36
C VAL A 259 -7.53 15.56 0.74
N ASN A 260 -6.31 15.56 1.26
CA ASN A 260 -5.23 14.70 0.81
C ASN A 260 -5.13 13.48 1.73
N PHE A 261 -5.14 12.28 1.14
CA PHE A 261 -4.85 11.03 1.82
C PHE A 261 -3.46 10.54 1.34
N SER A 262 -2.58 10.22 2.27
CA SER A 262 -1.33 9.49 2.00
C SER A 262 -1.60 7.98 2.02
N ALA A 263 -0.60 7.17 1.64
CA ALA A 263 -0.69 5.72 1.79
C ALA A 263 -1.11 5.31 3.21
N GLY A 264 -2.00 4.32 3.33
CA GLY A 264 -2.57 3.86 4.59
C GLY A 264 -4.08 3.56 4.53
N THR A 265 -4.68 3.33 5.71
CA THR A 265 -6.10 3.00 5.85
C THR A 265 -6.87 4.09 6.59
N TYR A 266 -8.03 4.46 6.03
CA TYR A 266 -8.93 5.50 6.50
C TYR A 266 -10.30 4.89 6.78
N ASN A 267 -10.63 4.74 8.05
CA ASN A 267 -11.88 4.14 8.50
C ASN A 267 -12.88 5.24 8.89
N PHE A 268 -14.08 5.22 8.33
CA PHE A 268 -15.18 6.13 8.63
C PHE A 268 -16.38 5.31 9.09
N ALA A 269 -16.56 5.18 10.40
CA ALA A 269 -17.60 4.32 10.99
C ALA A 269 -19.04 4.74 10.63
N ASN A 270 -19.23 6.02 10.31
CA ASN A 270 -20.53 6.61 9.97
C ASN A 270 -20.63 6.88 8.45
N THR A 271 -21.24 8.01 8.07
CA THR A 271 -21.44 8.43 6.68
C THR A 271 -20.25 9.23 6.15
N PHE A 272 -20.07 9.19 4.84
CA PHE A 272 -19.06 9.96 4.12
C PHE A 272 -19.76 10.81 3.05
N SER A 273 -19.43 12.09 2.93
CA SER A 273 -20.01 12.99 1.93
C SER A 273 -18.96 13.87 1.25
N LEU A 274 -18.95 13.87 -0.09
CA LEU A 274 -18.32 14.91 -0.93
C LEU A 274 -19.43 15.64 -1.70
N ASP A 275 -19.49 16.97 -1.62
CA ASP A 275 -20.52 17.77 -2.30
C ASP A 275 -19.96 19.06 -2.92
N GLY A 276 -20.54 19.50 -4.04
CA GLY A 276 -20.36 20.84 -4.58
C GLY A 276 -18.94 21.21 -5.03
N GLY A 277 -18.17 20.26 -5.59
CA GLY A 277 -16.79 20.47 -6.06
C GLY A 277 -15.70 19.90 -5.14
N ALA A 278 -16.09 19.27 -4.02
CA ALA A 278 -15.16 18.71 -3.05
C ALA A 278 -14.30 17.59 -3.65
N THR A 279 -12.99 17.66 -3.42
CA THR A 279 -12.01 16.71 -3.97
C THR A 279 -11.30 15.95 -2.86
N LEU A 280 -11.12 14.65 -3.05
CA LEU A 280 -10.19 13.83 -2.28
C LEU A 280 -9.07 13.38 -3.20
N GLN A 281 -7.82 13.66 -2.84
CA GLN A 281 -6.63 13.23 -3.55
C GLN A 281 -5.95 12.09 -2.77
N ALA A 282 -5.98 10.88 -3.32
CA ALA A 282 -5.40 9.68 -2.73
C ALA A 282 -4.00 9.43 -3.31
N THR A 283 -2.95 9.41 -2.47
CA THR A 283 -1.55 9.33 -2.89
C THR A 283 -0.86 8.08 -2.33
N GLY A 284 -0.53 7.12 -3.20
CA GLY A 284 -0.02 5.79 -2.86
C GLY A 284 -1.15 4.78 -2.61
N LEU A 285 -0.84 3.67 -1.93
CA LEU A 285 -1.82 2.64 -1.57
C LEU A 285 -2.78 3.14 -0.48
N VAL A 286 -4.00 3.52 -0.86
CA VAL A 286 -4.99 4.18 0.00
C VAL A 286 -6.24 3.31 0.10
N THR A 287 -6.54 2.83 1.31
CA THR A 287 -7.80 2.13 1.60
C THR A 287 -8.76 3.02 2.38
N ILE A 288 -9.97 3.20 1.85
CA ILE A 288 -11.04 4.04 2.41
C ILE A 288 -12.21 3.11 2.74
N ASN A 289 -12.53 2.95 4.02
CA ASN A 289 -13.60 2.08 4.51
C ASN A 289 -14.74 2.92 5.10
N VAL A 290 -15.95 2.81 4.57
CA VAL A 290 -17.14 3.57 5.03
C VAL A 290 -18.20 2.62 5.59
N GLY A 291 -18.51 2.76 6.87
CA GLY A 291 -19.42 1.87 7.61
C GLY A 291 -20.90 2.07 7.30
N GLN A 292 -21.29 3.28 6.89
CA GLN A 292 -22.65 3.62 6.47
C GLN A 292 -22.66 4.12 5.02
N ASN A 293 -23.64 4.94 4.64
CA ASN A 293 -23.79 5.44 3.28
C ASN A 293 -22.65 6.41 2.89
N LEU A 294 -22.20 6.30 1.64
CA LEU A 294 -21.31 7.25 0.98
C LEU A 294 -22.08 8.00 -0.11
N THR A 295 -21.93 9.32 -0.18
CA THR A 295 -22.47 10.15 -1.27
C THR A 295 -21.40 11.08 -1.84
N ILE A 296 -21.28 11.10 -3.16
CA ILE A 296 -20.35 11.95 -3.91
C ILE A 296 -21.19 12.69 -4.96
N ASN A 297 -21.48 13.97 -4.73
CA ASN A 297 -22.36 14.79 -5.58
C ASN A 297 -21.59 15.99 -6.18
N SER A 298 -21.29 15.92 -7.48
CA SER A 298 -20.33 16.83 -8.12
C SER A 298 -18.98 16.91 -7.37
N GLY A 299 -18.57 15.82 -6.73
CA GLY A 299 -17.31 15.68 -6.00
C GLY A 299 -16.35 14.73 -6.71
N ALA A 300 -15.08 14.70 -6.29
CA ALA A 300 -14.05 13.89 -6.93
C ALA A 300 -13.26 13.03 -5.93
N LEU A 301 -12.95 11.79 -6.33
CA LEU A 301 -11.88 10.97 -5.76
C LEU A 301 -10.84 10.76 -6.87
N THR A 302 -9.71 11.44 -6.75
CA THR A 302 -8.63 11.45 -7.74
C THR A 302 -7.38 10.76 -7.20
N PRO A 303 -6.59 10.08 -8.06
CA PRO A 303 -5.25 9.67 -7.71
C PRO A 303 -4.34 10.90 -7.62
N GLY A 304 -3.41 10.91 -6.68
CA GLY A 304 -2.31 11.85 -6.62
C GLY A 304 -1.18 11.48 -7.57
N SER A 305 0.00 12.08 -7.36
CA SER A 305 1.25 11.59 -7.96
C SER A 305 1.48 10.12 -7.59
N TYR A 306 2.19 9.37 -8.44
CA TYR A 306 2.65 8.00 -8.12
C TYR A 306 1.54 6.98 -7.81
N THR A 307 0.29 7.26 -8.20
CA THR A 307 -0.88 6.46 -7.81
C THR A 307 -1.65 6.00 -9.04
N ALA A 308 -1.73 4.68 -9.27
CA ALA A 308 -2.70 4.09 -10.17
C ALA A 308 -4.06 4.00 -9.44
N PRO A 309 -5.21 4.08 -10.13
CA PRO A 309 -6.49 3.94 -9.43
C PRO A 309 -6.77 2.50 -8.94
N GLY A 310 -5.91 1.53 -9.25
CA GLY A 310 -5.92 0.22 -8.58
C GLY A 310 -5.46 0.30 -7.12
N ASP A 311 -4.57 1.26 -6.81
CA ASP A 311 -4.04 1.51 -5.47
C ASP A 311 -5.04 2.24 -4.56
N VAL A 312 -6.19 2.66 -5.11
CA VAL A 312 -7.24 3.42 -4.41
C VAL A 312 -8.43 2.50 -4.15
N HIS A 313 -8.45 1.88 -2.97
CA HIS A 313 -9.49 0.96 -2.51
C HIS A 313 -10.63 1.73 -1.83
N LEU A 314 -11.81 1.81 -2.45
CA LEU A 314 -13.00 2.46 -1.87
C LEU A 314 -14.05 1.42 -1.47
N ASN A 315 -14.09 1.10 -0.17
CA ASN A 315 -14.98 0.09 0.42
C ASN A 315 -16.17 0.75 1.13
N VAL A 316 -17.40 0.40 0.76
CA VAL A 316 -18.64 0.86 1.42
C VAL A 316 -19.41 -0.35 1.94
N LEU A 317 -19.52 -0.47 3.26
CA LEU A 317 -20.23 -1.56 3.92
C LEU A 317 -21.72 -1.24 4.12
N GLY A 318 -22.07 0.05 4.09
CA GLY A 318 -23.46 0.52 4.16
C GLY A 318 -24.28 0.19 2.90
N PRO A 319 -25.62 0.27 2.98
CA PRO A 319 -26.52 -0.17 1.93
C PRO A 319 -26.53 0.71 0.66
N VAL A 320 -25.94 1.91 0.69
CA VAL A 320 -25.99 2.87 -0.43
C VAL A 320 -24.63 3.54 -0.68
N LEU A 321 -24.17 3.47 -1.93
CA LEU A 321 -23.15 4.33 -2.50
C LEU A 321 -23.77 5.15 -3.65
N ASN A 322 -23.87 6.46 -3.47
CA ASN A 322 -24.37 7.39 -4.49
C ASN A 322 -23.20 8.17 -5.14
N ILE A 323 -23.07 8.11 -6.46
CA ILE A 323 -22.11 8.88 -7.24
C ILE A 323 -22.90 9.65 -8.31
N ASN A 324 -23.17 10.93 -8.04
CA ASN A 324 -24.21 11.72 -8.70
C ASN A 324 -23.69 12.99 -9.39
N SER A 325 -24.55 13.60 -10.21
CA SER A 325 -24.28 14.87 -10.91
C SER A 325 -23.05 14.74 -11.82
N SER A 326 -21.98 15.52 -11.62
CA SER A 326 -20.76 15.45 -12.45
C SER A 326 -19.58 14.74 -11.78
N SER A 327 -19.81 13.95 -10.72
CA SER A 327 -18.75 13.38 -9.88
C SER A 327 -17.74 12.50 -10.63
N GLN A 328 -16.48 12.54 -10.23
CA GLN A 328 -15.38 11.78 -10.86
C GLN A 328 -14.68 10.91 -9.81
N VAL A 329 -14.83 9.58 -9.89
CA VAL A 329 -14.23 8.64 -8.94
C VAL A 329 -13.22 7.77 -9.66
N SER A 330 -12.00 7.65 -9.15
CA SER A 330 -10.99 6.72 -9.69
C SER A 330 -10.58 5.77 -8.57
N GLY A 331 -10.79 4.46 -8.77
CA GLY A 331 -10.62 3.48 -7.69
C GLY A 331 -11.11 2.07 -8.01
N LEU A 332 -10.75 1.11 -7.14
CA LEU A 332 -11.52 -0.11 -6.91
C LEU A 332 -12.72 0.23 -6.03
N VAL A 333 -13.90 0.39 -6.62
CA VAL A 333 -15.14 0.75 -5.93
C VAL A 333 -15.88 -0.51 -5.51
N ARG A 334 -15.96 -0.78 -4.20
CA ARG A 334 -16.49 -2.02 -3.64
C ARG A 334 -17.59 -1.74 -2.64
N ALA A 335 -18.78 -2.28 -2.88
CA ALA A 335 -19.94 -2.16 -2.00
C ALA A 335 -20.70 -3.48 -1.94
N TYR A 336 -20.08 -4.53 -1.39
CA TYR A 336 -20.59 -5.91 -1.50
C TYR A 336 -21.99 -6.12 -0.89
N ASN A 337 -22.41 -5.23 0.02
CA ASN A 337 -23.72 -5.24 0.69
C ASN A 337 -24.64 -4.07 0.29
N GLY A 338 -24.19 -3.20 -0.63
CA GLY A 338 -24.87 -1.95 -0.98
C GLY A 338 -25.15 -1.77 -2.47
N THR A 339 -26.15 -0.93 -2.77
CA THR A 339 -26.44 -0.50 -4.15
C THR A 339 -25.51 0.64 -4.53
N VAL A 340 -24.78 0.49 -5.65
CA VAL A 340 -23.96 1.54 -6.24
C VAL A 340 -24.75 2.27 -7.33
N THR A 341 -25.09 3.53 -7.10
CA THR A 341 -25.89 4.35 -8.04
C THR A 341 -25.02 5.38 -8.75
N LEU A 342 -25.00 5.37 -10.08
CA LEU A 342 -24.35 6.38 -10.92
C LEU A 342 -25.42 7.23 -11.64
N GLY A 343 -25.65 8.44 -11.14
CA GLY A 343 -26.63 9.38 -11.66
C GLY A 343 -26.03 10.56 -12.42
N GLY A 344 -26.68 11.00 -13.50
CA GLY A 344 -26.27 12.19 -14.25
C GLY A 344 -25.12 11.90 -15.21
N THR A 345 -24.02 12.67 -15.11
CA THR A 345 -22.79 12.52 -15.92
C THR A 345 -21.61 11.99 -15.10
N ALA A 346 -21.88 11.47 -13.91
CA ALA A 346 -20.89 10.91 -13.00
C ALA A 346 -20.09 9.76 -13.64
N GLN A 347 -18.78 9.68 -13.34
CA GLN A 347 -17.88 8.67 -13.89
C GLN A 347 -17.13 7.92 -12.79
N VAL A 348 -16.98 6.61 -12.96
CA VAL A 348 -16.02 5.77 -12.24
C VAL A 348 -14.94 5.30 -13.23
N ARG A 349 -13.67 5.58 -12.94
CA ARG A 349 -12.51 5.02 -13.65
C ARG A 349 -11.91 3.89 -12.80
N GLY A 350 -12.16 2.66 -13.22
CA GLY A 350 -11.73 1.46 -12.51
C GLY A 350 -12.76 0.35 -12.59
N GLN A 351 -12.96 -0.34 -11.48
CA GLN A 351 -13.89 -1.45 -11.35
C GLN A 351 -14.94 -1.14 -10.29
N VAL A 352 -16.19 -1.54 -10.54
CA VAL A 352 -17.28 -1.51 -9.55
C VAL A 352 -17.67 -2.93 -9.18
N ILE A 353 -17.51 -3.33 -7.92
CA ILE A 353 -18.05 -4.59 -7.37
C ILE A 353 -19.14 -4.24 -6.36
N ALA A 354 -20.40 -4.62 -6.63
CA ALA A 354 -21.55 -4.15 -5.87
C ALA A 354 -22.53 -5.28 -5.50
N ASN A 355 -23.33 -5.07 -4.45
CA ASN A 355 -24.52 -5.90 -4.24
C ASN A 355 -25.47 -5.77 -5.44
N SER A 356 -25.69 -4.55 -5.91
CA SER A 356 -26.30 -4.26 -7.20
C SER A 356 -25.80 -2.91 -7.73
N ILE A 357 -25.78 -2.73 -9.04
CA ILE A 357 -25.51 -1.43 -9.68
C ILE A 357 -26.79 -0.80 -10.21
N SER A 358 -26.90 0.53 -10.12
CA SER A 358 -27.98 1.34 -10.69
C SER A 358 -27.39 2.41 -11.60
N LEU A 359 -27.54 2.25 -12.91
CA LEU A 359 -27.10 3.24 -13.90
C LEU A 359 -28.29 4.10 -14.34
N ASN A 360 -28.16 5.41 -14.12
CA ASN A 360 -29.13 6.43 -14.52
C ASN A 360 -28.40 7.63 -15.15
N GLY A 361 -27.65 7.35 -16.22
CA GLY A 361 -26.89 8.29 -17.04
C GLY A 361 -25.37 8.16 -16.91
N GLY A 362 -24.88 7.77 -15.73
CA GLY A 362 -23.44 7.76 -15.44
C GLY A 362 -22.64 6.66 -16.15
N LYS A 363 -21.32 6.75 -16.01
CA LYS A 363 -20.34 5.98 -16.78
C LYS A 363 -19.41 5.17 -15.88
N VAL A 364 -19.30 3.86 -16.09
CA VAL A 364 -18.17 3.07 -15.59
C VAL A 364 -17.17 2.90 -16.73
N ILE A 365 -15.91 3.18 -16.45
CA ILE A 365 -14.78 3.01 -17.35
C ILE A 365 -13.91 1.92 -16.77
N GLY A 366 -14.00 0.72 -17.33
CA GLY A 366 -13.10 -0.38 -17.02
C GLY A 366 -11.68 0.04 -17.34
N ALA A 367 -10.92 0.42 -16.32
CA ALA A 367 -9.48 0.43 -16.43
C ALA A 367 -9.04 -1.03 -16.42
N VAL A 368 -8.46 -1.50 -17.53
CA VAL A 368 -7.59 -2.67 -17.47
C VAL A 368 -6.44 -2.26 -16.55
N TRP A 369 -6.47 -2.76 -15.32
CA TRP A 369 -5.48 -2.41 -14.30
C TRP A 369 -4.09 -2.82 -14.74
N PRO A 370 -3.02 -2.16 -14.25
CA PRO A 370 -1.65 -2.42 -14.70
C PRO A 370 -1.28 -3.90 -14.59
N ALA A 371 -1.41 -4.62 -15.70
CA ALA A 371 -0.88 -5.94 -15.88
C ALA A 371 0.65 -5.83 -15.79
N ARG A 372 1.20 -6.21 -14.62
CA ARG A 372 2.64 -6.32 -14.41
C ARG A 372 3.17 -7.49 -15.24
N SER A 373 3.34 -7.25 -16.53
CA SER A 373 4.24 -8.05 -17.37
C SER A 373 5.64 -8.01 -16.76
N ALA A 374 6.39 -9.10 -16.86
CA ALA A 374 7.67 -9.28 -16.15
C ALA A 374 8.75 -8.21 -16.47
N ASN A 375 8.53 -7.34 -17.46
CA ASN A 375 9.42 -6.24 -17.83
C ASN A 375 8.70 -4.89 -18.07
N GLY A 376 7.44 -4.71 -17.64
CA GLY A 376 6.68 -3.49 -17.98
C GLY A 376 5.45 -3.23 -17.11
N ILE A 377 5.13 -1.94 -16.93
CA ILE A 377 3.95 -1.44 -16.19
C ILE A 377 3.11 -0.61 -17.16
N THR A 378 1.82 -0.94 -17.29
CA THR A 378 0.87 -0.10 -18.00
C THR A 378 0.54 1.14 -17.17
N VAL A 379 0.96 2.30 -17.66
CA VAL A 379 0.71 3.62 -17.06
C VAL A 379 -0.72 4.11 -17.37
N PHE A 380 -1.25 3.77 -18.53
CA PHE A 380 -2.58 4.20 -18.96
C PHE A 380 -3.19 3.22 -19.99
N GLY A 381 -4.45 2.84 -19.80
CA GLY A 381 -5.14 1.91 -20.70
C GLY A 381 -4.79 0.44 -20.41
N PRO A 382 -4.88 -0.47 -21.41
CA PRO A 382 -5.48 -0.26 -22.73
C PRO A 382 -6.92 0.24 -22.61
N ARG A 383 -7.19 1.44 -23.14
CA ARG A 383 -8.51 2.09 -23.09
C ARG A 383 -9.07 2.31 -24.48
N ARG A 384 -10.34 1.92 -24.68
CA ARG A 384 -11.10 2.15 -25.91
C ARG A 384 -11.64 3.58 -26.01
N PHE A 385 -11.59 4.16 -27.20
CA PHE A 385 -12.11 5.48 -27.56
C PHE A 385 -12.98 5.34 -28.81
N ASP A 386 -14.31 5.29 -28.62
CA ASP A 386 -15.27 5.09 -29.70
C ASP A 386 -15.60 6.38 -30.46
N ARG A 387 -16.03 6.21 -31.71
CA ARG A 387 -16.80 7.21 -32.45
C ARG A 387 -18.29 6.89 -32.33
N THR A 388 -18.96 7.50 -31.36
CA THR A 388 -20.44 7.45 -31.22
C THR A 388 -21.11 8.58 -32.03
N ILE A 389 -22.45 8.56 -32.12
CA ILE A 389 -23.22 9.60 -32.80
C ILE A 389 -23.67 10.65 -31.78
N ASP A 390 -23.01 11.80 -31.73
CA ASP A 390 -23.65 13.00 -31.20
C ASP A 390 -24.76 13.47 -32.16
N ARG A 391 -26.00 13.11 -31.82
CA ARG A 391 -27.21 13.44 -32.58
C ARG A 391 -27.58 14.94 -32.51
N THR A 392 -26.87 15.76 -31.74
CA THR A 392 -27.15 17.20 -31.57
C THR A 392 -26.19 18.11 -32.33
N THR A 393 -24.90 17.75 -32.47
CA THR A 393 -23.92 18.57 -33.20
C THR A 393 -23.23 17.90 -34.38
N GLY A 394 -23.27 16.56 -34.48
CA GLY A 394 -22.55 15.78 -35.50
C GLY A 394 -21.02 15.80 -35.41
N ARG A 395 -20.44 16.59 -34.49
CA ARG A 395 -18.98 16.78 -34.34
C ARG A 395 -18.27 15.48 -33.94
N PRO A 396 -16.95 15.34 -34.19
CA PRO A 396 -16.13 14.27 -33.63
C PRO A 396 -16.29 14.15 -32.11
N ASN A 397 -16.16 12.93 -31.59
CA ASN A 397 -16.07 12.74 -30.15
C ASN A 397 -14.77 13.39 -29.65
N GLN A 398 -14.78 13.97 -28.45
CA GLN A 398 -13.59 14.42 -27.74
C GLN A 398 -13.62 13.85 -26.32
N TYR A 399 -12.50 13.25 -25.91
CA TYR A 399 -12.32 12.62 -24.61
C TYR A 399 -11.15 13.31 -23.91
N LEU A 400 -11.38 13.77 -22.69
CA LEU A 400 -10.35 14.34 -21.83
C LEU A 400 -10.11 13.39 -20.65
N ASP A 401 -8.88 12.90 -20.56
CA ASP A 401 -8.45 11.94 -19.57
C ASP A 401 -7.26 12.51 -18.78
N GLN A 402 -7.19 12.22 -17.49
CA GLN A 402 -6.04 12.56 -16.64
C GLN A 402 -5.52 11.29 -15.95
N PHE A 403 -4.20 11.19 -15.82
CA PHE A 403 -3.51 10.03 -15.22
C PHE A 403 -2.13 10.41 -14.68
N SER A 404 -1.68 9.72 -13.64
CA SER A 404 -0.33 9.84 -13.07
C SER A 404 0.53 8.66 -13.52
N ILE A 405 1.86 8.80 -13.43
CA ILE A 405 2.78 7.66 -13.54
C ILE A 405 2.66 6.83 -12.24
N PRO A 406 2.45 5.49 -12.26
CA PRO A 406 2.44 4.65 -11.05
C PRO A 406 3.83 4.54 -10.39
N THR A 407 3.90 4.22 -9.09
CA THR A 407 5.16 3.90 -8.37
C THR A 407 6.05 2.91 -9.11
N GLY A 408 7.36 3.02 -8.88
CA GLY A 408 8.41 2.35 -9.63
C GLY A 408 8.59 2.86 -11.06
N THR A 409 7.51 3.10 -11.82
CA THR A 409 7.56 3.15 -13.30
C THR A 409 8.56 4.16 -13.86
N THR A 410 9.41 3.69 -14.78
CA THR A 410 10.50 4.43 -15.39
C THR A 410 10.34 4.60 -16.91
N SER A 411 11.14 5.52 -17.47
CA SER A 411 11.34 5.70 -18.91
C SER A 411 12.26 4.59 -19.46
N PRO A 412 12.06 4.06 -20.69
CA PRO A 412 11.24 4.59 -21.77
C PRO A 412 9.73 4.35 -21.62
N TYR A 413 8.95 5.42 -21.76
CA TYR A 413 7.51 5.32 -21.92
C TYR A 413 7.15 5.09 -23.39
N THR A 414 6.23 4.17 -23.65
CA THR A 414 5.78 3.77 -24.98
C THR A 414 4.26 3.90 -25.07
N LEU A 415 3.80 4.72 -26.02
CA LEU A 415 2.42 4.82 -26.44
C LEU A 415 2.17 3.84 -27.58
N HIS A 416 1.21 2.95 -27.39
CA HIS A 416 0.67 2.07 -28.41
C HIS A 416 -0.79 2.48 -28.71
N ILE A 417 -1.10 2.76 -29.97
CA ILE A 417 -2.45 3.04 -30.45
C ILE A 417 -2.85 1.93 -31.41
N GLN A 418 -3.73 1.02 -30.98
CA GLN A 418 -4.46 0.14 -31.88
C GLN A 418 -5.61 0.90 -32.55
N ASN A 419 -5.80 0.67 -33.85
CA ASN A 419 -6.86 1.24 -34.65
C ASN A 419 -7.87 0.15 -35.04
N GLY A 420 -9.12 0.22 -34.56
CA GLY A 420 -10.16 -0.78 -34.80
C GLY A 420 -9.84 -2.19 -34.28
N ALA A 421 -10.52 -3.21 -34.81
CA ALA A 421 -10.31 -4.61 -34.42
C ALA A 421 -9.18 -5.30 -35.25
N PRO A 422 -8.51 -6.35 -34.75
CA PRO A 422 -7.37 -6.96 -35.46
C PRO A 422 -7.67 -7.42 -36.91
N ASP A 423 -8.92 -7.77 -37.20
CA ASP A 423 -9.41 -8.25 -38.50
C ASP A 423 -9.48 -7.18 -39.61
N GLY A 424 -9.39 -5.89 -39.27
CA GLY A 424 -9.56 -4.78 -40.21
C GLY A 424 -10.89 -4.02 -40.06
N SER A 425 -11.83 -4.52 -39.25
CA SER A 425 -13.11 -3.84 -39.01
C SER A 425 -12.96 -2.63 -38.07
N ASN A 426 -13.93 -1.72 -38.13
CA ASN A 426 -14.07 -0.57 -37.22
C ASN A 426 -12.84 0.38 -37.18
N ARG A 427 -12.06 0.44 -38.28
CA ARG A 427 -10.92 1.35 -38.43
C ARG A 427 -11.36 2.81 -38.40
N VAL A 428 -10.63 3.60 -37.63
CA VAL A 428 -10.67 5.07 -37.65
C VAL A 428 -9.92 5.59 -38.86
N SER A 429 -10.58 6.50 -39.59
CA SER A 429 -10.04 7.18 -40.78
C SER A 429 -9.23 8.44 -40.47
N SER A 430 -9.40 9.02 -39.28
CA SER A 430 -8.69 10.21 -38.80
C SER A 430 -8.94 10.38 -37.30
N ALA A 431 -7.90 10.76 -36.55
CA ALA A 431 -8.00 11.14 -35.15
C ALA A 431 -6.90 12.15 -34.77
N ILE A 432 -7.06 12.76 -33.61
CA ILE A 432 -6.04 13.57 -32.94
C ILE A 432 -5.85 12.98 -31.55
N VAL A 433 -4.61 12.75 -31.14
CA VAL A 433 -4.24 12.41 -29.76
C VAL A 433 -3.20 13.40 -29.31
N LYS A 434 -3.45 14.07 -28.18
CA LYS A 434 -2.48 14.93 -27.52
C LYS A 434 -2.19 14.46 -26.11
N LEU A 435 -0.96 14.67 -25.68
CA LEU A 435 -0.52 14.52 -24.29
C LEU A 435 0.00 15.87 -23.81
N ASN A 436 -0.54 16.40 -22.71
CA ASN A 436 -0.14 17.67 -22.10
C ASN A 436 -0.15 18.85 -23.13
N GLY A 437 -1.04 18.76 -24.13
CA GLY A 437 -1.17 19.70 -25.25
C GLY A 437 -0.31 19.40 -26.48
N ILE A 438 0.69 18.51 -26.38
CA ILE A 438 1.58 18.09 -27.48
C ILE A 438 0.87 17.04 -28.34
N ASN A 439 0.76 17.26 -29.65
CA ASN A 439 0.20 16.26 -30.59
C ASN A 439 1.11 15.02 -30.67
N LEU A 440 0.59 13.85 -30.34
CA LEU A 440 1.24 12.54 -30.51
C LEU A 440 0.68 11.76 -31.72
N LEU A 441 -0.56 12.06 -32.12
CA LEU A 441 -1.22 11.57 -33.33
C LEU A 441 -1.90 12.73 -34.05
N THR A 442 -1.77 12.79 -35.37
CA THR A 442 -2.39 13.79 -36.25
C THR A 442 -3.42 13.14 -37.20
N PRO A 443 -4.30 13.94 -37.84
CA PRO A 443 -5.34 13.43 -38.75
C PRO A 443 -4.85 12.55 -39.91
N THR A 444 -3.55 12.61 -40.23
CA THR A 444 -2.91 11.87 -41.33
C THR A 444 -2.15 10.61 -40.89
N ASP A 445 -1.92 10.40 -39.59
CA ASP A 445 -1.20 9.22 -39.08
C ASP A 445 -2.02 7.92 -39.17
N LEU A 446 -3.36 8.03 -39.31
CA LEU A 446 -4.26 6.89 -39.47
C LEU A 446 -4.95 6.88 -40.83
N ASN A 447 -5.22 5.68 -41.31
CA ASN A 447 -6.19 5.39 -42.36
C ASN A 447 -6.66 3.93 -42.23
N GLN A 448 -7.54 3.47 -43.12
CA GLN A 448 -8.12 2.12 -43.04
C GLN A 448 -7.08 0.97 -43.11
N ASN A 449 -5.88 1.21 -43.65
CA ASN A 449 -4.81 0.21 -43.72
C ASN A 449 -3.86 0.24 -42.52
N VAL A 450 -3.96 1.23 -41.62
CA VAL A 450 -3.14 1.31 -40.41
C VAL A 450 -3.85 0.54 -39.30
N ASN A 451 -3.26 -0.56 -38.83
CA ASN A 451 -3.80 -1.39 -37.75
C ASN A 451 -3.35 -0.94 -36.36
N ALA A 452 -2.13 -0.43 -36.22
CA ALA A 452 -1.61 0.12 -34.97
C ALA A 452 -0.50 1.16 -35.23
N LEU A 453 -0.12 1.90 -34.19
CA LEU A 453 0.97 2.87 -34.20
C LEU A 453 1.68 2.92 -32.85
N ASP A 454 3.01 2.82 -32.86
CA ASP A 454 3.86 2.97 -31.68
C ASP A 454 4.64 4.30 -31.67
N ARG A 455 4.83 4.86 -30.47
CA ARG A 455 5.61 6.09 -30.21
C ARG A 455 6.32 5.99 -28.85
N THR A 456 7.60 6.36 -28.77
CA THR A 456 8.22 6.72 -27.49
C THR A 456 7.70 8.10 -27.07
N ILE A 457 7.40 8.28 -25.79
CA ILE A 457 6.84 9.53 -25.24
C ILE A 457 7.60 9.96 -23.97
N SER A 458 7.40 11.23 -23.58
CA SER A 458 7.75 11.71 -22.24
C SER A 458 6.47 11.86 -21.42
N LEU A 459 6.50 11.46 -20.14
CA LEU A 459 5.42 11.68 -19.19
C LEU A 459 5.88 12.64 -18.09
N GLU A 460 4.94 13.41 -17.54
CA GLU A 460 5.09 14.26 -16.35
C GLU A 460 4.44 13.56 -15.13
N ALA A 461 4.62 14.11 -13.92
CA ALA A 461 4.09 13.47 -12.70
C ALA A 461 2.56 13.30 -12.71
N GLY A 462 1.85 14.26 -13.32
CA GLY A 462 0.45 14.15 -13.73
C GLY A 462 0.33 14.53 -15.20
N ASN A 463 -0.52 13.82 -15.93
CA ASN A 463 -0.66 13.92 -17.39
C ASN A 463 -2.11 14.09 -17.80
N GLN A 464 -2.32 14.68 -18.98
CA GLN A 464 -3.62 14.86 -19.60
C GLN A 464 -3.61 14.37 -21.05
N LEU A 465 -4.44 13.36 -21.36
CA LEU A 465 -4.67 12.85 -22.70
C LEU A 465 -5.94 13.48 -23.29
N ASP A 466 -5.80 14.15 -24.43
CA ASP A 466 -6.90 14.71 -25.23
C ASP A 466 -7.03 13.90 -26.52
N VAL A 467 -8.12 13.13 -26.65
CA VAL A 467 -8.35 12.22 -27.78
C VAL A 467 -9.60 12.64 -28.53
N SER A 468 -9.47 12.96 -29.82
CA SER A 468 -10.62 13.22 -30.69
C SER A 468 -10.65 12.27 -31.89
N VAL A 469 -11.80 11.60 -32.09
CA VAL A 469 -11.97 10.55 -33.11
C VAL A 469 -12.87 11.06 -34.23
N ALA A 470 -12.29 11.32 -35.40
CA ALA A 470 -12.93 11.96 -36.56
C ALA A 470 -13.18 10.94 -37.68
N SER A 471 -14.09 9.99 -37.43
CA SER A 471 -14.42 8.91 -38.37
C SER A 471 -15.91 8.63 -38.47
N VAL A 472 -16.28 7.56 -39.17
CA VAL A 472 -17.64 7.03 -39.20
C VAL A 472 -18.06 6.49 -37.83
N PRO A 473 -19.36 6.52 -37.50
CA PRO A 473 -19.87 5.89 -36.27
C PRO A 473 -19.53 4.40 -36.19
N GLY A 474 -19.14 3.93 -35.01
CA GLY A 474 -18.71 2.55 -34.74
C GLY A 474 -17.20 2.33 -34.81
N SER A 475 -16.45 3.16 -35.55
CA SER A 475 -14.98 3.11 -35.53
C SER A 475 -14.42 3.45 -34.15
N TYR A 476 -13.28 2.87 -33.76
CA TYR A 476 -12.66 3.14 -32.46
C TYR A 476 -11.13 3.04 -32.47
N LEU A 477 -10.49 3.68 -31.49
CA LEU A 477 -9.10 3.42 -31.10
C LEU A 477 -9.06 2.62 -29.80
N ILE A 478 -7.97 1.88 -29.56
CA ILE A 478 -7.57 1.45 -28.21
C ILE A 478 -6.18 2.03 -27.96
N ILE A 479 -6.02 2.78 -26.87
CA ILE A 479 -4.77 3.44 -26.52
C ILE A 479 -4.23 2.83 -25.24
N ASN A 480 -2.97 2.37 -25.31
CA ASN A 480 -2.19 1.88 -24.19
C ASN A 480 -0.92 2.75 -24.04
N ILE A 481 -0.50 3.02 -22.82
CA ILE A 481 0.80 3.61 -22.51
C ILE A 481 1.46 2.71 -21.47
N ALA A 482 2.65 2.20 -21.78
CA ALA A 482 3.48 1.46 -20.84
C ALA A 482 4.77 2.22 -20.51
N GLY A 483 5.34 1.94 -19.34
CA GLY A 483 6.72 2.28 -18.98
C GLY A 483 7.44 1.04 -18.46
N THR A 484 8.74 1.15 -18.21
CA THR A 484 9.51 0.05 -17.64
C THR A 484 9.28 -0.07 -16.15
N ALA A 485 9.06 -1.29 -15.66
CA ALA A 485 9.31 -1.56 -14.25
C ALA A 485 10.83 -1.43 -14.01
N PRO A 486 11.30 -0.75 -12.95
CA PRO A 486 12.55 -1.15 -12.34
C PRO A 486 12.41 -2.63 -11.92
N PRO A 487 13.52 -3.39 -11.78
CA PRO A 487 13.44 -4.68 -11.12
C PRO A 487 12.73 -4.49 -9.76
N ASN A 488 11.80 -5.39 -9.42
CA ASN A 488 11.19 -5.37 -8.07
C ASN A 488 12.33 -5.34 -7.06
N ASP A 489 12.23 -4.51 -6.02
CA ASP A 489 13.26 -4.55 -5.00
C ASP A 489 13.21 -5.89 -4.29
N THR A 490 14.37 -6.54 -4.26
CA THR A 490 14.61 -7.83 -3.61
C THR A 490 15.75 -7.72 -2.60
N THR A 491 16.14 -6.49 -2.25
CA THR A 491 17.22 -6.15 -1.32
C THR A 491 16.62 -6.07 0.09
N PRO A 492 17.01 -6.93 1.04
CA PRO A 492 16.57 -6.76 2.42
C PRO A 492 17.36 -5.65 3.10
N PRO A 493 16.73 -4.78 3.92
CA PRO A 493 17.40 -3.69 4.62
C PRO A 493 18.70 -4.06 5.33
N LEU A 494 19.74 -3.24 5.19
CA LEU A 494 20.92 -3.34 6.04
C LEU A 494 20.57 -2.86 7.46
N LEU A 495 20.45 -3.81 8.39
CA LEU A 495 20.12 -3.57 9.80
C LEU A 495 21.36 -3.79 10.69
N THR A 496 21.67 -2.83 11.55
CA THR A 496 22.65 -2.96 12.64
C THR A 496 22.01 -2.59 13.98
N ILE A 497 22.48 -3.21 15.06
CA ILE A 497 22.16 -2.83 16.44
C ILE A 497 23.44 -2.23 17.03
N THR A 498 23.39 -0.98 17.50
CA THR A 498 24.55 -0.25 18.02
C THR A 498 24.58 -0.19 19.54
N ALA A 499 23.42 -0.25 20.19
CA ALA A 499 23.32 -0.37 21.65
C ALA A 499 22.05 -1.13 22.07
N PRO A 500 22.10 -1.91 23.17
CA PRO A 500 23.32 -2.34 23.84
C PRO A 500 24.11 -3.34 22.96
N LEU A 501 25.34 -3.68 23.37
CA LEU A 501 26.14 -4.68 22.66
C LEU A 501 25.62 -6.10 22.97
N ASP A 502 25.90 -7.05 22.06
CA ASP A 502 25.61 -8.47 22.32
C ASP A 502 26.41 -8.99 23.53
N GLN A 503 25.80 -9.92 24.27
CA GLN A 503 26.29 -10.49 25.53
C GLN A 503 26.56 -9.47 26.64
N SER A 504 26.03 -8.24 26.54
CA SER A 504 26.17 -7.23 27.59
C SER A 504 25.38 -7.57 28.86
N THR A 505 25.84 -7.04 29.99
CA THR A 505 25.21 -7.22 31.30
C THR A 505 24.67 -5.89 31.86
N THR A 506 23.57 -5.96 32.60
CA THR A 506 22.98 -4.81 33.31
C THR A 506 22.27 -5.25 34.58
N THR A 507 22.05 -4.36 35.54
CA THR A 507 21.16 -4.60 36.69
C THR A 507 19.77 -3.98 36.49
N ALA A 508 19.63 -3.04 35.55
CA ALA A 508 18.41 -2.29 35.30
C ALA A 508 17.25 -3.20 34.83
N SER A 509 16.03 -2.87 35.27
CA SER A 509 14.80 -3.57 34.88
C SER A 509 14.30 -3.19 33.48
N SER A 510 14.84 -2.13 32.88
CA SER A 510 14.61 -1.76 31.49
C SER A 510 15.86 -1.15 30.87
N ILE A 511 15.90 -1.11 29.54
CA ILE A 511 16.97 -0.51 28.73
C ILE A 511 16.38 0.29 27.56
N SER A 512 17.22 1.07 26.89
CA SER A 512 16.99 1.53 25.52
C SER A 512 17.78 0.65 24.55
N VAL A 513 17.22 0.40 23.37
CA VAL A 513 17.85 -0.31 22.26
C VAL A 513 17.88 0.63 21.05
N SER A 514 19.01 0.68 20.34
CA SER A 514 19.19 1.55 19.18
C SER A 514 20.12 0.94 18.14
N GLY A 515 20.03 1.43 16.90
CA GLY A 515 20.87 0.99 15.81
C GLY A 515 20.69 1.81 14.55
N THR A 516 21.10 1.26 13.42
CA THR A 516 20.80 1.81 12.10
C THR A 516 20.04 0.83 11.23
N ALA A 517 19.20 1.34 10.34
CA ALA A 517 18.53 0.61 9.28
C ALA A 517 18.57 1.48 8.01
N SER A 518 19.09 0.92 6.92
CA SER A 518 19.22 1.63 5.63
C SER A 518 19.01 0.67 4.48
N ASP A 519 18.30 1.10 3.46
CA ASP A 519 18.09 0.33 2.23
C ASP A 519 18.21 1.24 0.98
N VAL A 520 18.20 0.65 -0.22
CA VAL A 520 18.37 1.31 -1.52
C VAL A 520 17.07 1.44 -2.32
N GLY A 521 15.95 0.89 -1.82
CA GLY A 521 14.63 0.93 -2.44
C GLY A 521 13.89 2.28 -2.40
N GLU A 522 12.61 2.26 -2.80
CA GLU A 522 11.77 3.47 -2.89
C GLU A 522 11.59 4.16 -1.52
N GLY A 523 12.03 5.42 -1.42
CA GLY A 523 11.86 6.26 -0.24
C GLY A 523 13.12 7.08 0.05
N SER A 524 13.11 7.84 1.15
CA SER A 524 14.29 8.63 1.57
C SER A 524 15.45 7.78 2.09
N ALA A 525 15.19 6.52 2.47
CA ALA A 525 16.16 5.56 2.99
C ALA A 525 15.76 4.07 2.77
N GLY A 526 14.78 3.81 1.88
CA GLY A 526 14.20 2.49 1.54
C GLY A 526 13.42 1.75 2.66
N VAL A 527 13.79 1.93 3.93
CA VAL A 527 13.17 1.28 5.09
C VAL A 527 11.82 1.90 5.45
N ALA A 528 10.80 1.06 5.59
CA ALA A 528 9.45 1.43 5.98
C ALA A 528 9.22 1.33 7.51
N HIS A 529 9.67 0.24 8.13
CA HIS A 529 9.46 -0.03 9.57
C HIS A 529 10.67 -0.67 10.24
N VAL A 530 10.84 -0.42 11.54
CA VAL A 530 11.75 -1.18 12.41
C VAL A 530 11.00 -1.60 13.68
N TYR A 531 11.10 -2.88 14.04
CA TYR A 531 10.49 -3.46 15.25
C TYR A 531 11.56 -4.03 16.17
N VAL A 532 11.35 -3.92 17.49
CA VAL A 532 12.17 -4.51 18.56
C VAL A 532 11.25 -5.35 19.44
N ASN A 533 11.42 -6.68 19.45
CA ASN A 533 10.51 -7.64 20.08
C ASN A 533 9.02 -7.36 19.71
N ASP A 534 8.79 -7.18 18.40
CA ASP A 534 7.50 -6.83 17.76
C ASP A 534 6.86 -5.49 18.19
N VAL A 535 7.51 -4.70 19.05
CA VAL A 535 7.14 -3.31 19.32
C VAL A 535 7.79 -2.40 18.27
N GLU A 536 7.02 -1.51 17.66
CA GLU A 536 7.54 -0.55 16.67
C GLU A 536 8.51 0.47 17.32
N ALA A 537 9.66 0.69 16.68
CA ALA A 537 10.71 1.59 17.12
C ALA A 537 10.64 2.92 16.36
N THR A 538 11.05 4.02 17.01
CA THR A 538 11.17 5.32 16.36
C THR A 538 12.30 5.28 15.34
N TYR A 539 12.00 5.49 14.06
CA TYR A 539 12.97 5.53 12.95
C TYR A 539 13.13 6.96 12.40
N ASP A 540 14.37 7.36 12.16
CA ASP A 540 14.73 8.64 11.51
C ASP A 540 15.32 8.36 10.12
N ALA A 541 14.45 8.44 9.10
CA ALA A 541 14.82 8.25 7.70
C ALA A 541 15.78 9.34 7.16
N GLY A 542 16.09 10.41 7.92
CA GLY A 542 17.07 11.43 7.54
C GLY A 542 18.52 11.02 7.80
N ASN A 543 18.76 10.01 8.65
CA ASN A 543 20.09 9.48 8.94
C ASN A 543 20.14 7.95 9.13
N GLY A 544 19.00 7.27 9.02
CA GLY A 544 18.88 5.81 9.15
C GLY A 544 18.93 5.30 10.59
N SER A 545 18.88 6.15 11.61
CA SER A 545 18.90 5.70 13.01
C SER A 545 17.53 5.20 13.47
N TRP A 546 17.50 4.16 14.30
CA TRP A 546 16.29 3.74 15.02
C TRP A 546 16.54 3.61 16.51
N SER A 547 15.49 3.77 17.32
CA SER A 547 15.54 3.50 18.76
C SER A 547 14.19 3.10 19.37
N LEU A 548 14.23 2.23 20.37
CA LEU A 548 13.14 1.97 21.31
C LEU A 548 13.64 2.21 22.74
N SER A 549 12.85 2.90 23.56
CA SER A 549 13.16 3.14 24.98
C SER A 549 12.29 2.29 25.90
N ASN A 550 12.76 2.05 27.12
CA ASN A 550 12.04 1.34 28.18
C ASN A 550 11.67 -0.12 27.85
N LEU A 551 12.47 -0.81 27.03
CA LEU A 551 12.33 -2.25 26.82
C LEU A 551 12.60 -2.97 28.15
N LEU A 552 11.59 -3.65 28.68
CA LEU A 552 11.66 -4.36 29.98
C LEU A 552 12.51 -5.62 29.88
N LEU A 553 13.27 -5.90 30.94
CA LEU A 553 14.16 -7.07 31.07
C LEU A 553 13.78 -7.96 32.26
N ASN A 554 13.54 -9.23 31.96
CA ASN A 554 13.44 -10.28 32.97
C ASN A 554 14.81 -10.55 33.61
N PRO A 555 14.90 -11.02 34.86
CA PRO A 555 16.16 -11.51 35.42
C PRO A 555 16.75 -12.65 34.57
N GLY A 556 18.08 -12.65 34.39
CA GLY A 556 18.77 -13.60 33.51
C GLY A 556 18.93 -13.11 32.07
N ALA A 557 19.13 -14.02 31.13
CA ALA A 557 19.35 -13.71 29.73
C ALA A 557 18.04 -13.35 29.01
N ASN A 558 18.03 -12.21 28.32
CA ASN A 558 16.93 -11.75 27.47
C ASN A 558 17.40 -11.71 26.02
N GLN A 559 16.67 -12.35 25.11
CA GLN A 559 16.89 -12.17 23.68
C GLN A 559 16.11 -10.94 23.19
N ILE A 560 16.76 -10.13 22.37
CA ILE A 560 16.21 -8.93 21.74
C ILE A 560 16.30 -9.13 20.24
N SER A 561 15.17 -9.39 19.61
CA SER A 561 15.02 -9.54 18.17
C SER A 561 14.62 -8.22 17.55
N VAL A 562 15.40 -7.73 16.60
CA VAL A 562 15.15 -6.50 15.86
C VAL A 562 14.90 -6.84 14.40
N ARG A 563 13.81 -6.33 13.81
CA ARG A 563 13.40 -6.60 12.43
C ARG A 563 13.20 -5.28 11.69
N ALA A 564 13.94 -5.08 10.60
CA ALA A 564 13.70 -4.00 9.64
C ALA A 564 12.92 -4.54 8.43
N VAL A 565 12.04 -3.71 7.88
CA VAL A 565 11.16 -4.02 6.73
C VAL A 565 11.21 -2.82 5.77
N ASP A 566 11.39 -3.07 4.48
CA ASP A 566 11.34 -2.04 3.42
C ASP A 566 9.91 -1.80 2.88
N HIS A 567 9.77 -0.91 1.89
CA HIS A 567 8.50 -0.69 1.20
C HIS A 567 8.09 -1.80 0.21
N ALA A 568 8.97 -2.76 -0.10
CA ALA A 568 8.70 -3.95 -0.93
C ALA A 568 8.36 -5.21 -0.11
N ALA A 569 8.34 -5.09 1.23
CA ALA A 569 8.21 -6.14 2.23
C ALA A 569 9.39 -7.16 2.32
N ASN A 570 10.58 -6.84 1.81
CA ASN A 570 11.82 -7.55 2.16
C ASN A 570 12.20 -7.22 3.61
N GLN A 571 12.85 -8.18 4.30
CA GLN A 571 13.06 -8.09 5.75
C GLN A 571 14.43 -8.61 6.17
N THR A 572 15.05 -7.89 7.11
CA THR A 572 16.26 -8.34 7.81
C THR A 572 15.98 -8.40 9.30
N THR A 573 16.35 -9.51 9.93
CA THR A 573 16.25 -9.70 11.39
C THR A 573 17.65 -9.88 11.98
N SER A 574 17.91 -9.19 13.09
CA SER A 574 19.15 -9.29 13.89
C SER A 574 18.77 -9.55 15.34
N ILE A 575 19.57 -10.34 16.07
CA ILE A 575 19.28 -10.74 17.45
C ILE A 575 20.51 -10.49 18.32
N ILE A 576 20.31 -9.89 19.49
CA ILE A 576 21.31 -9.81 20.56
C ILE A 576 20.77 -10.42 21.86
N THR A 577 21.67 -10.78 22.77
CA THR A 577 21.38 -11.25 24.12
C THR A 577 21.86 -10.23 25.14
N VAL A 578 20.99 -9.84 26.07
CA VAL A 578 21.32 -8.95 27.20
C VAL A 578 20.99 -9.66 28.50
N THR A 579 21.98 -9.82 29.37
CA THR A 579 21.80 -10.50 30.65
C THR A 579 21.53 -9.49 31.76
N ARG A 580 20.33 -9.52 32.32
CA ARG A 580 20.01 -8.78 33.53
C ARG A 580 20.51 -9.57 34.74
N ALA A 581 21.59 -9.11 35.35
CA ALA A 581 22.12 -9.64 36.59
C ALA A 581 21.12 -9.40 37.75
N ALA A 582 21.11 -10.33 38.70
CA ALA A 582 20.48 -10.09 40.00
C ALA A 582 21.28 -9.02 40.79
N PRO A 583 20.66 -8.31 41.74
CA PRO A 583 21.39 -7.55 42.74
C PRO A 583 22.38 -8.44 43.51
N GLU A 584 23.49 -7.86 43.95
CA GLU A 584 24.39 -8.53 44.89
C GLU A 584 23.70 -8.67 46.26
N ASN A 585 23.93 -9.80 46.93
CA ASN A 585 23.26 -10.19 48.18
C ASN A 585 24.27 -10.26 49.31
N HIS A 586 24.13 -9.40 50.31
CA HIS A 586 25.01 -9.34 51.47
C HIS A 586 24.52 -10.27 52.59
N ALA A 587 25.33 -10.45 53.62
CA ALA A 587 24.91 -11.18 54.82
C ALA A 587 24.14 -10.25 55.77
N PRO A 588 23.06 -10.71 56.42
CA PRO A 588 22.36 -9.95 57.45
C PRO A 588 23.30 -9.48 58.56
N THR A 589 23.05 -8.26 59.05
CA THR A 589 23.68 -7.69 60.24
C THR A 589 22.79 -7.88 61.46
N VAL A 590 23.38 -8.16 62.63
CA VAL A 590 22.66 -8.40 63.88
C VAL A 590 23.49 -7.94 65.08
N ASP A 591 22.83 -7.29 66.04
CA ASP A 591 23.40 -6.87 67.32
C ASP A 591 22.44 -7.21 68.45
N ALA A 592 22.95 -7.85 69.51
CA ALA A 592 22.19 -8.20 70.71
C ALA A 592 22.06 -7.03 71.70
N GLY A 593 22.76 -5.92 71.46
CA GLY A 593 22.84 -4.78 72.37
C GLY A 593 23.83 -5.00 73.52
N PRO A 594 23.98 -3.99 74.41
CA PRO A 594 25.00 -3.99 75.45
C PRO A 594 24.67 -4.93 76.63
N ASP A 595 25.71 -5.40 77.31
CA ASP A 595 25.62 -6.18 78.56
C ASP A 595 24.76 -5.47 79.62
N GLN A 596 23.95 -6.25 80.34
CA GLN A 596 23.02 -5.74 81.36
C GLN A 596 23.29 -6.33 82.74
N THR A 597 23.14 -5.50 83.78
CA THR A 597 23.13 -5.94 85.19
C THR A 597 21.77 -5.66 85.80
N MET A 598 21.20 -6.63 86.52
CA MET A 598 19.86 -6.55 87.12
C MET A 598 19.76 -7.39 88.40
N THR A 599 18.77 -7.09 89.24
CA THR A 599 18.51 -7.81 90.49
C THR A 599 17.29 -8.72 90.35
N LEU A 600 17.44 -10.01 90.65
CA LEU A 600 16.33 -10.96 90.61
C LEU A 600 15.23 -10.59 91.64
N PRO A 601 13.94 -10.80 91.32
CA PRO A 601 13.40 -11.54 90.18
C PRO A 601 13.09 -10.68 88.93
N GLN A 602 13.69 -9.49 88.79
CA GLN A 602 13.46 -8.66 87.59
C GLN A 602 13.97 -9.36 86.31
N ALA A 603 13.17 -9.29 85.24
CA ALA A 603 13.56 -9.73 83.91
C ALA A 603 14.36 -8.64 83.16
N ALA A 604 15.32 -9.06 82.34
CA ALA A 604 15.99 -8.17 81.38
C ALA A 604 14.98 -7.62 80.37
N LYS A 605 15.23 -6.40 79.88
CA LYS A 605 14.60 -5.89 78.65
C LYS A 605 15.64 -5.94 77.55
N LEU A 606 15.48 -6.86 76.63
CA LEU A 606 16.39 -7.05 75.51
C LEU A 606 15.89 -6.20 74.34
N HIS A 607 16.83 -5.47 73.73
CA HIS A 607 16.60 -4.51 72.67
C HIS A 607 17.66 -4.78 71.59
N GLY A 608 17.45 -5.87 70.84
CA GLY A 608 18.33 -6.24 69.73
C GLY A 608 18.03 -5.41 68.48
N THR A 609 18.96 -5.42 67.53
CA THR A 609 18.72 -4.92 66.17
C THR A 609 19.15 -5.96 65.14
N ALA A 610 18.47 -5.99 64.01
CA ALA A 610 18.90 -6.74 62.84
C ALA A 610 18.52 -5.96 61.57
N GLY A 611 19.36 -6.05 60.55
CA GLY A 611 19.20 -5.31 59.29
C GLY A 611 19.81 -6.09 58.13
N ASP A 612 19.14 -6.06 56.99
CA ASP A 612 19.40 -6.88 55.81
C ASP A 612 19.17 -6.03 54.54
N ASP A 613 19.78 -6.39 53.41
CA ASP A 613 19.61 -5.65 52.15
C ASP A 613 18.34 -6.02 51.37
N GLY A 614 17.57 -7.01 51.86
CA GLY A 614 16.32 -7.47 51.28
C GLY A 614 16.52 -8.48 50.14
N GLN A 615 17.73 -9.03 49.98
CA GLN A 615 18.01 -10.11 49.04
C GLN A 615 18.01 -11.51 49.72
N PRO A 616 17.94 -12.60 48.94
CA PRO A 616 17.35 -12.62 47.60
C PRO A 616 15.88 -12.19 47.66
N GLN A 617 15.46 -11.30 46.76
CA GLN A 617 14.14 -10.67 46.80
C GLN A 617 12.99 -11.67 47.03
N GLY A 618 12.26 -11.51 48.14
CA GLY A 618 11.21 -12.42 48.60
C GLY A 618 11.62 -13.32 49.77
N SER A 619 12.86 -13.22 50.24
CA SER A 619 13.30 -13.68 51.56
C SER A 619 12.55 -12.96 52.69
N SER A 620 12.68 -13.49 53.91
CA SER A 620 12.21 -12.82 55.13
C SER A 620 13.27 -12.95 56.22
N LEU A 621 13.74 -11.83 56.75
CA LEU A 621 14.68 -11.81 57.87
C LEU A 621 14.02 -12.37 59.13
N THR A 622 14.53 -13.49 59.63
CA THR A 622 14.12 -14.11 60.90
C THR A 622 15.20 -13.89 61.94
N THR A 623 14.82 -13.59 63.18
CA THR A 623 15.78 -13.54 64.31
C THR A 623 15.39 -14.51 65.42
N THR A 624 16.34 -14.91 66.26
CA THR A 624 16.13 -15.82 67.39
C THR A 624 17.13 -15.56 68.52
N TRP A 625 16.60 -15.36 69.73
CA TRP A 625 17.37 -15.32 70.97
C TRP A 625 17.72 -16.72 71.47
N ALA A 626 18.96 -16.93 71.89
CA ALA A 626 19.42 -18.16 72.50
C ALA A 626 20.24 -17.89 73.77
N MET A 627 20.10 -18.77 74.77
CA MET A 627 21.09 -18.87 75.85
C MET A 627 22.30 -19.64 75.33
N VAL A 628 23.50 -19.07 75.47
CA VAL A 628 24.77 -19.72 75.11
C VAL A 628 25.42 -20.35 76.34
N GLY A 629 25.30 -19.73 77.53
CA GLY A 629 25.82 -20.26 78.79
C GLY A 629 25.38 -19.48 80.02
N GLY A 630 25.50 -20.09 81.20
CA GLY A 630 25.12 -19.48 82.49
C GLY A 630 24.78 -20.53 83.56
N PRO A 631 24.57 -20.11 84.83
CA PRO A 631 24.41 -21.02 85.99
C PRO A 631 23.01 -21.64 86.13
N GLY A 632 22.02 -21.18 85.35
CA GLY A 632 20.63 -21.66 85.37
C GLY A 632 20.01 -21.62 83.98
N THR A 633 18.69 -21.83 83.89
CA THR A 633 17.92 -21.60 82.66
C THR A 633 17.55 -20.13 82.47
N VAL A 634 17.44 -19.72 81.20
CA VAL A 634 16.84 -18.46 80.75
C VAL A 634 15.50 -18.76 80.05
N ALA A 635 14.46 -17.96 80.32
CA ALA A 635 13.19 -18.02 79.59
C ALA A 635 12.88 -16.65 78.97
N PHE A 636 12.75 -16.63 77.63
CA PHE A 636 12.42 -15.45 76.82
C PHE A 636 10.90 -15.35 76.63
N ALA A 637 10.32 -14.15 76.74
CA ALA A 637 8.87 -13.95 76.59
C ALA A 637 8.40 -14.13 75.14
N ASN A 638 9.18 -13.63 74.18
CA ASN A 638 9.13 -14.04 72.78
C ASN A 638 10.57 -14.27 72.30
N VAL A 639 10.87 -15.46 71.81
CA VAL A 639 12.23 -15.84 71.38
C VAL A 639 12.61 -15.23 70.02
N ALA A 640 11.65 -14.84 69.20
CA ALA A 640 11.86 -14.35 67.82
C ALA A 640 11.58 -12.84 67.64
N ALA A 641 11.50 -12.09 68.74
CA ALA A 641 11.32 -10.63 68.70
C ALA A 641 12.62 -9.92 69.10
N LEU A 642 13.01 -8.90 68.33
CA LEU A 642 14.14 -8.01 68.62
C LEU A 642 13.99 -7.34 70.01
N ASP A 643 12.80 -6.78 70.26
CA ASP A 643 12.36 -6.32 71.57
C ASP A 643 11.69 -7.46 72.34
N THR A 644 12.29 -7.90 73.44
CA THR A 644 11.75 -8.99 74.27
C THR A 644 12.16 -8.86 75.74
N THR A 645 11.73 -9.79 76.58
CA THR A 645 12.22 -9.89 77.96
C THR A 645 12.78 -11.28 78.24
N ALA A 646 13.83 -11.34 79.06
CA ALA A 646 14.47 -12.58 79.47
C ALA A 646 14.49 -12.70 81.00
N SER A 647 14.05 -13.85 81.51
CA SER A 647 13.99 -14.16 82.95
C SER A 647 14.96 -15.28 83.29
N PHE A 648 15.59 -15.20 84.46
CA PHE A 648 16.72 -16.05 84.86
C PHE A 648 16.41 -16.80 86.15
N SER A 649 16.67 -18.10 86.20
CA SER A 649 16.31 -18.96 87.34
C SER A 649 17.30 -18.91 88.52
N LYS A 650 18.50 -18.36 88.34
CA LYS A 650 19.55 -18.23 89.38
C LYS A 650 20.40 -16.97 89.17
N PRO A 651 20.96 -16.36 90.23
CA PRO A 651 21.92 -15.27 90.08
C PRO A 651 23.26 -15.73 89.48
N GLY A 652 23.94 -14.80 88.80
CA GLY A 652 25.24 -15.00 88.15
C GLY A 652 25.25 -14.51 86.71
N THR A 653 26.41 -14.61 86.04
CA THR A 653 26.59 -14.16 84.65
C THR A 653 25.99 -15.15 83.65
N TYR A 654 25.29 -14.64 82.65
CA TYR A 654 24.76 -15.41 81.51
C TYR A 654 25.28 -14.81 80.21
N LEU A 655 25.62 -15.66 79.25
CA LEU A 655 25.83 -15.26 77.86
C LEU A 655 24.59 -15.64 77.06
N ILE A 656 23.98 -14.65 76.42
CA ILE A 656 22.88 -14.81 75.47
C ILE A 656 23.33 -14.31 74.10
N ARG A 657 22.68 -14.77 73.03
CA ARG A 657 22.99 -14.39 71.65
C ARG A 657 21.69 -14.13 70.89
N LEU A 658 21.69 -13.10 70.06
CA LEU A 658 20.74 -12.92 68.97
C LEU A 658 21.38 -13.46 67.68
N THR A 659 20.59 -14.11 66.83
CA THR A 659 21.01 -14.67 65.53
C THR A 659 19.88 -14.48 64.54
#